data_AF-A0ABD1PLE6-F1
#
_entry.id   AF-A0ABD1PLE6-F1
#
_cell.length_a   1.000
_cell.length_b   1.000
_cell.length_c   1.000
_cell.angle_alpha   90.00
_cell.angle_beta   90.00
_cell.angle_gamma   90.00
#
_symmetry.space_group_name_H-M   'P 1'
#
loop_
_entity.id
_entity.type
_entity.pdbx_description
1 polymer ?
#
loop_
_entity_poly.entity_id
_entity_poly.type
_entity_poly.pdbx_seq_one_letter_code
_entity_poly.pdbx_strand_id
1 'polypeptide(L)'
;MQKPPQFDYSLKETNPHLGGGKVTGDKLTSTYDLVEQMQYLYVRVVKARDLPGKDVTGSCDPYVEVKLGNYKGTTRHFEKKSNPEWNQVFSFSRDRIQASVLEVTVKDRDIVKDDFMGRVLFDMNEIPKRVPPDSPLAPQWYRLEDRKGEKVKGELMLAVWMGTQADEAFPEAWHSDAAAVSGADGIANIRSKVYLSPKLWYLRVNIIEAQDLQPSDKSRFPEVFVKAVLGNQALRTRVSMSKSINPMWNEDLMFVAAEPFEEPLILSVEDRVPPNKDEILGRCAILLQNVDRRLDHRPVSTRWYNLEKQILVEGEKKKEVKFASRIHTRICLEGGYHVLDESTHYSSDLRPTAKELWKSSIGVLELGILSAQGLSPMKTKDGRATTDAYCVAKYGQKWVRTRTILDSFSPKWNEQYTCEVFDPCTVITIGVFDNCHLQGGGAKDSRIGKVRIRLSTLETDRVYTHSYPLLVLHPSGVKKMGEIHLAVRFTCSSLVNMMHTYSQPLLPKMHYIHPLTVNQLDNLRHQATQTVSMRLSRAEPPLRKEVVEYMLDVGSHMWSMRRSKANFFRIMGVLSGLIAIGKWFDQICNWKNPITTVLIHILFLILVLYPELILPTVCLYLFLIGVWHYRWRPRHPPHMDTRLSCADNAHPDELDEEFDSFPTSCPPDIVRMRYDRLRSIAGRIQTVVGDLATQGERLQSLLSWRDPRATALFVIFCLVAAIVLYVTPFQVVALLTGFYVLRHPKFRYKLPLVPLNFFRRLPARTDCML
;
A
#
# COMPACT_ATOMS: atom_id res chain seq x y z
N MET A 1 15.16 39.98 12.08
CA MET A 1 14.77 38.57 11.88
C MET A 1 13.71 38.51 10.78
N GLN A 2 14.10 38.18 9.55
CA GLN A 2 13.12 37.87 8.50
C GLN A 2 12.38 36.60 8.89
N LYS A 3 11.04 36.64 8.89
CA LYS A 3 10.22 35.42 8.97
C LYS A 3 10.68 34.47 7.87
N PRO A 4 10.92 33.17 8.15
CA PRO A 4 11.21 32.21 7.09
C PRO A 4 10.08 32.22 6.07
N PRO A 5 10.37 31.99 4.77
CA PRO A 5 9.36 31.98 3.73
C PRO A 5 8.27 30.98 4.11
N GLN A 6 7.03 31.47 4.11
CA GLN A 6 5.86 30.67 4.44
C GLN A 6 5.63 29.73 3.24
N PHE A 7 6.24 28.54 3.28
CA PHE A 7 6.05 27.53 2.23
C PHE A 7 4.56 27.21 2.14
N ASP A 8 3.98 27.41 0.96
CA ASP A 8 2.58 27.09 0.70
C ASP A 8 2.41 25.57 0.64
N TYR A 9 1.93 24.99 1.74
CA TYR A 9 1.61 23.57 1.90
C TYR A 9 0.15 23.25 1.52
N SER A 10 -0.57 24.17 0.90
CA SER A 10 -1.97 23.96 0.53
C SER A 10 -2.12 23.08 -0.71
N LEU A 11 -3.25 22.35 -0.75
CA LEU A 11 -3.70 21.62 -1.92
C LEU A 11 -4.20 22.59 -2.99
N LYS A 12 -3.79 22.41 -4.25
CA LYS A 12 -4.19 23.28 -5.37
C LYS A 12 -5.00 22.49 -6.39
N GLU A 13 -6.19 22.94 -6.75
CA GLU A 13 -6.96 22.36 -7.84
C GLU A 13 -6.29 22.67 -9.18
N THR A 14 -6.23 21.68 -10.07
CA THR A 14 -5.62 21.80 -11.40
C THR A 14 -6.65 21.50 -12.47
N ASN A 15 -6.48 22.10 -13.66
CA ASN A 15 -7.34 21.86 -14.82
C ASN A 15 -6.52 21.28 -16.00
N PRO A 16 -6.02 20.04 -15.88
CA PRO A 16 -5.26 19.40 -16.96
C PRO A 16 -6.15 19.11 -18.18
N HIS A 17 -5.53 19.03 -19.36
CA HIS A 17 -6.24 18.68 -20.59
C HIS A 17 -6.40 17.16 -20.69
N LEU A 18 -7.32 16.63 -19.90
CA LEU A 18 -7.61 15.20 -19.85
C LEU A 18 -8.23 14.71 -21.16
N GLY A 19 -7.92 13.47 -21.55
CA GLY A 19 -8.41 12.85 -22.79
C GLY A 19 -9.93 12.67 -22.88
N GLY A 20 -10.68 12.94 -21.81
CA GLY A 20 -12.14 12.79 -21.72
C GLY A 20 -13.00 13.96 -22.24
N GLY A 21 -12.47 14.84 -23.10
CA GLY A 21 -13.20 16.03 -23.57
C GLY A 21 -14.58 15.73 -24.20
N LYS A 22 -15.65 16.20 -23.56
CA LYS A 22 -17.03 16.38 -24.09
C LYS A 22 -17.56 15.24 -24.99
N VAL A 23 -17.57 14.01 -24.50
CA VAL A 23 -18.32 12.93 -25.17
C VAL A 23 -19.77 12.95 -24.64
N THR A 24 -20.65 13.59 -25.41
CA THR A 24 -22.10 13.46 -25.29
C THR A 24 -22.51 11.99 -25.39
N GLY A 25 -23.24 11.50 -24.40
CA GLY A 25 -24.17 10.35 -24.44
C GLY A 25 -23.72 9.11 -25.20
N ASP A 26 -23.51 8.01 -24.47
CA ASP A 26 -23.34 6.64 -24.97
C ASP A 26 -22.01 6.32 -25.68
N LYS A 27 -20.97 6.02 -24.89
CA LYS A 27 -20.08 4.84 -25.09
C LYS A 27 -19.05 4.73 -23.98
N LEU A 28 -18.70 3.47 -23.66
CA LEU A 28 -17.66 2.99 -22.75
C LEU A 28 -16.58 4.04 -22.42
N THR A 29 -16.45 4.38 -21.14
CA THR A 29 -15.33 5.18 -20.60
C THR A 29 -14.02 4.71 -21.22
N SER A 30 -13.38 5.57 -22.02
CA SER A 30 -12.03 5.34 -22.51
C SER A 30 -11.12 5.01 -21.32
N THR A 31 -10.31 3.95 -21.41
CA THR A 31 -9.41 3.47 -20.35
C THR A 31 -8.34 4.48 -19.91
N TYR A 32 -8.26 5.64 -20.58
CA TYR A 32 -7.23 6.68 -20.39
C TYR A 32 -7.81 8.11 -20.34
N ASP A 33 -9.00 8.29 -19.77
CA ASP A 33 -9.66 9.60 -19.68
C ASP A 33 -9.23 10.48 -18.50
N LEU A 34 -8.44 9.96 -17.55
CA LEU A 34 -7.88 10.69 -16.40
C LEU A 34 -6.45 11.17 -16.62
N VAL A 35 -5.90 11.00 -17.82
CA VAL A 35 -4.54 11.44 -18.16
C VAL A 35 -4.54 12.26 -19.45
N GLU A 36 -3.50 13.08 -19.62
CA GLU A 36 -3.29 13.80 -20.87
C GLU A 36 -2.77 12.82 -21.94
N GLN A 37 -3.36 12.84 -23.13
CA GLN A 37 -2.94 11.94 -24.20
C GLN A 37 -1.55 12.32 -24.72
N MET A 38 -0.61 11.39 -24.58
CA MET A 38 0.76 11.53 -25.09
C MET A 38 0.90 10.73 -26.37
N GLN A 39 1.60 11.29 -27.36
CA GLN A 39 1.80 10.66 -28.66
C GLN A 39 3.22 10.15 -28.81
N TYR A 40 3.34 8.94 -29.36
CA TYR A 40 4.60 8.23 -29.54
C TYR A 40 4.68 7.62 -30.94
N LEU A 41 5.88 7.64 -31.50
CA LEU A 41 6.25 6.79 -32.62
C LEU A 41 6.77 5.46 -32.05
N TYR A 42 6.12 4.35 -32.39
CA TYR A 42 6.56 3.01 -32.02
C TYR A 42 7.26 2.31 -33.19
N VAL A 43 8.34 1.61 -32.89
CA VAL A 43 9.09 0.78 -33.81
C VAL A 43 9.31 -0.59 -33.16
N ARG A 44 8.63 -1.62 -33.68
CA ARG A 44 8.79 -3.00 -33.23
C ARG A 44 9.73 -3.74 -34.16
N VAL A 45 10.90 -4.11 -33.67
CA VAL A 45 11.89 -4.94 -34.36
C VAL A 45 11.67 -6.39 -33.93
N VAL A 46 11.15 -7.23 -34.83
CA VAL A 46 10.77 -8.61 -34.52
C VAL A 46 11.95 -9.54 -34.76
N LYS A 47 12.35 -9.71 -36.02
CA LYS A 47 13.39 -10.65 -36.45
C LYS A 47 13.96 -10.29 -37.81
N ALA A 48 15.11 -10.84 -38.15
CA ALA A 48 15.68 -10.76 -39.49
C ALA A 48 15.91 -12.15 -40.08
N ARG A 49 16.01 -12.23 -41.41
CA ARG A 49 16.39 -13.45 -42.13
C ARG A 49 17.36 -13.18 -43.26
N ASP A 50 18.10 -14.21 -43.63
CA ASP A 50 19.03 -14.22 -44.77
C ASP A 50 20.09 -13.10 -44.72
N LEU A 51 20.53 -12.72 -43.51
CA LEU A 51 21.54 -11.69 -43.33
C LEU A 51 22.90 -12.12 -43.94
N PRO A 52 23.63 -11.22 -44.62
CA PRO A 52 24.90 -11.54 -45.26
C PRO A 52 26.01 -11.66 -44.20
N GLY A 53 26.63 -12.83 -44.07
CA GLY A 53 27.85 -12.99 -43.28
C GLY A 53 29.06 -12.41 -44.01
N LYS A 54 29.83 -11.55 -43.35
CA LYS A 54 31.05 -10.94 -43.93
C LYS A 54 32.35 -11.63 -43.50
N ASP A 55 32.33 -12.39 -42.41
CA ASP A 55 33.52 -13.05 -41.88
C ASP A 55 33.93 -14.30 -42.66
N VAL A 56 35.22 -14.63 -42.61
CA VAL A 56 35.84 -15.84 -43.17
C VAL A 56 35.21 -17.14 -42.65
N THR A 57 34.53 -17.07 -41.50
CA THR A 57 33.77 -18.17 -40.86
C THR A 57 32.29 -18.22 -41.23
N GLY A 58 31.77 -17.24 -41.98
CA GLY A 58 30.35 -17.14 -42.38
C GLY A 58 29.38 -16.80 -41.24
N SER A 59 29.87 -16.43 -40.05
CA SER A 59 29.03 -15.99 -38.93
C SER A 59 28.85 -14.47 -38.93
N CYS A 60 27.70 -14.00 -38.43
CA CYS A 60 27.45 -12.59 -38.13
C CYS A 60 26.89 -12.49 -36.71
N ASP A 61 27.18 -11.39 -36.03
CA ASP A 61 26.76 -11.03 -34.69
C ASP A 61 25.73 -9.87 -34.72
N PRO A 62 24.56 -10.04 -35.37
CA PRO A 62 23.74 -8.91 -35.77
C PRO A 62 23.02 -8.22 -34.60
N TYR A 63 22.91 -6.90 -34.73
CA TYR A 63 22.01 -6.06 -33.93
C TYR A 63 21.35 -4.98 -34.81
N VAL A 64 20.25 -4.42 -34.31
CA VAL A 64 19.49 -3.37 -35.00
C VAL A 64 19.64 -2.05 -34.25
N GLU A 65 19.91 -1.00 -35.01
CA GLU A 65 19.97 0.39 -34.58
C GLU A 65 18.77 1.15 -35.14
N VAL A 66 17.92 1.68 -34.26
CA VAL A 66 16.79 2.53 -34.61
C VAL A 66 17.16 3.97 -34.30
N LYS A 67 17.21 4.82 -35.32
CA LYS A 67 17.65 6.20 -35.23
C LYS A 67 16.56 7.15 -35.73
N LEU A 68 16.27 8.17 -34.92
CA LEU A 68 15.36 9.26 -35.26
C LEU A 68 16.00 10.59 -34.85
N GLY A 69 16.52 11.34 -35.83
CA GLY A 69 17.30 12.56 -35.57
C GLY A 69 18.52 12.28 -34.69
N ASN A 70 18.53 12.88 -33.49
CA ASN A 70 19.60 12.74 -32.51
C ASN A 70 19.42 11.54 -31.56
N TYR A 71 18.27 10.88 -31.59
CA TYR A 71 17.98 9.74 -30.73
C TYR A 71 18.33 8.43 -31.41
N LYS A 72 18.99 7.55 -30.67
CA LYS A 72 19.43 6.24 -31.14
C LYS A 72 19.17 5.19 -30.08
N GLY A 73 18.42 4.15 -30.44
CA GLY A 73 18.23 2.94 -29.64
C GLY A 73 18.85 1.74 -30.36
N THR A 74 19.45 0.82 -29.62
CA THR A 74 20.01 -0.42 -30.19
C THR A 74 19.43 -1.66 -29.52
N THR A 75 19.30 -2.74 -30.27
CA THR A 75 18.92 -4.05 -29.72
C THR A 75 20.13 -4.74 -29.09
N ARG A 76 19.88 -5.84 -28.36
CA ARG A 76 20.95 -6.80 -28.03
C ARG A 76 21.51 -7.42 -29.33
N HIS A 77 22.79 -7.78 -29.31
CA HIS A 77 23.41 -8.54 -30.40
C HIS A 77 23.27 -10.04 -30.12
N PHE A 78 23.26 -10.86 -31.17
CA PHE A 78 23.29 -12.32 -31.05
C PHE A 78 24.54 -12.84 -31.72
N GLU A 79 25.31 -13.68 -31.04
CA GLU A 79 26.50 -14.28 -31.63
C GLU A 79 26.15 -15.33 -32.70
N LYS A 80 26.81 -15.26 -33.86
CA LYS A 80 26.79 -16.21 -34.97
C LYS A 80 25.39 -16.62 -35.45
N LYS A 81 24.47 -15.65 -35.56
CA LYS A 81 23.05 -15.92 -35.85
C LYS A 81 22.54 -15.10 -37.02
N SER A 82 22.50 -15.70 -38.21
CA SER A 82 22.00 -15.07 -39.46
C SER A 82 20.49 -14.85 -39.51
N ASN A 83 19.74 -15.51 -38.62
CA ASN A 83 18.29 -15.34 -38.46
C ASN A 83 17.95 -14.95 -37.01
N PRO A 84 18.32 -13.74 -36.57
CA PRO A 84 18.12 -13.29 -35.19
C PRO A 84 16.65 -12.93 -34.92
N GLU A 85 16.21 -13.12 -33.68
CA GLU A 85 14.87 -12.71 -33.20
C GLU A 85 15.04 -11.85 -31.96
N TRP A 86 14.72 -10.55 -32.06
CA TRP A 86 14.91 -9.57 -30.98
C TRP A 86 13.64 -9.31 -30.19
N ASN A 87 12.49 -9.23 -30.87
CA ASN A 87 11.19 -8.89 -30.27
C ASN A 87 11.25 -7.64 -29.36
N GLN A 88 11.91 -6.57 -29.83
CA GLN A 88 12.12 -5.36 -29.06
C GLN A 88 11.33 -4.19 -29.64
N VAL A 89 10.69 -3.40 -28.77
CA VAL A 89 9.96 -2.19 -29.16
C VAL A 89 10.72 -0.95 -28.72
N PHE A 90 10.75 0.06 -29.58
CA PHE A 90 11.28 1.40 -29.30
C PHE A 90 10.14 2.41 -29.41
N SER A 91 10.12 3.41 -28.54
CA SER A 91 9.16 4.50 -28.49
C SER A 91 9.87 5.86 -28.47
N PHE A 92 9.49 6.71 -29.41
CA PHE A 92 9.96 8.09 -29.51
C PHE A 92 8.81 9.03 -29.20
N SER A 93 8.94 9.85 -28.15
CA SER A 93 7.89 10.82 -27.80
C SER A 93 7.76 11.86 -28.91
N ARG A 94 6.54 12.34 -29.18
CA ARG A 94 6.29 13.37 -30.21
C ARG A 94 7.21 14.59 -30.09
N ASP A 95 7.46 15.07 -28.88
CA ASP A 95 8.33 16.23 -28.62
C ASP A 95 9.81 16.01 -29.03
N ARG A 96 10.20 14.76 -29.26
CA ARG A 96 11.55 14.34 -29.66
C ARG A 96 11.66 13.96 -31.15
N ILE A 97 10.55 14.01 -31.90
CA ILE A 97 10.54 13.78 -33.34
C ILE A 97 11.10 15.03 -34.02
N GLN A 98 12.41 15.04 -34.25
CA GLN A 98 13.15 16.16 -34.85
C GLN A 98 13.51 15.95 -36.32
N ALA A 99 13.16 14.80 -36.89
CA ALA A 99 13.48 14.40 -38.26
C ALA A 99 12.23 13.89 -38.98
N SER A 100 12.21 14.06 -40.31
CA SER A 100 11.14 13.56 -41.20
C SER A 100 11.33 12.10 -41.60
N VAL A 101 12.48 11.50 -41.30
CA VAL A 101 12.82 10.12 -41.68
C VAL A 101 13.27 9.34 -40.46
N LEU A 102 12.68 8.15 -40.28
CA LEU A 102 13.13 7.13 -39.33
C LEU A 102 14.09 6.17 -40.05
N GLU A 103 15.27 5.95 -39.48
CA GLU A 103 16.29 5.03 -40.02
C GLU A 103 16.44 3.80 -39.12
N VAL A 104 16.20 2.61 -39.68
CA VAL A 104 16.39 1.32 -39.00
C VAL A 104 17.53 0.58 -39.68
N THR A 105 18.68 0.48 -39.02
CA THR A 105 19.92 -0.08 -39.59
C THR A 105 20.27 -1.41 -38.92
N VAL A 106 20.57 -2.43 -39.71
CA VAL A 106 21.15 -3.70 -39.24
C VAL A 106 22.67 -3.61 -39.33
N LYS A 107 23.35 -3.93 -38.23
CA LYS A 107 24.81 -3.92 -38.12
C LYS A 107 25.32 -5.24 -37.57
N ASP A 108 26.53 -5.58 -37.96
CA ASP A 108 27.29 -6.69 -37.40
C ASP A 108 28.20 -6.16 -36.28
N ARG A 109 28.23 -6.81 -35.12
CA ARG A 109 29.06 -6.35 -34.00
C ARG A 109 30.46 -6.94 -34.12
N ASP A 110 31.45 -6.05 -34.29
CA ASP A 110 32.83 -6.43 -34.53
C ASP A 110 33.79 -5.86 -33.49
N ILE A 111 34.96 -6.50 -33.33
CA ILE A 111 35.97 -6.10 -32.34
C ILE A 111 36.54 -4.70 -32.62
N VAL A 112 36.67 -4.32 -33.90
CA VAL A 112 37.32 -3.07 -34.31
C VAL A 112 36.30 -1.99 -34.69
N LYS A 113 35.29 -2.34 -35.49
CA LYS A 113 34.26 -1.42 -35.94
C LYS A 113 33.05 -2.19 -36.47
N ASP A 114 31.90 -1.90 -35.90
CA ASP A 114 30.65 -2.51 -36.32
C ASP A 114 30.36 -2.29 -37.82
N ASP A 115 30.03 -3.38 -38.48
CA ASP A 115 29.91 -3.44 -39.93
C ASP A 115 28.48 -3.20 -40.39
N PHE A 116 28.29 -2.32 -41.37
CA PHE A 116 26.96 -2.05 -41.92
C PHE A 116 26.50 -3.24 -42.78
N MET A 117 25.33 -3.79 -42.47
CA MET A 117 24.72 -4.90 -43.23
C MET A 117 23.60 -4.41 -44.15
N GLY A 118 22.80 -3.43 -43.70
CA GLY A 118 21.71 -2.86 -44.49
C GLY A 118 20.79 -1.97 -43.65
N ARG A 119 19.87 -1.24 -44.28
CA ARG A 119 18.89 -0.38 -43.59
C ARG A 119 17.50 -0.39 -44.22
N VAL A 120 16.53 0.14 -43.49
CA VAL A 120 15.18 0.48 -43.93
C VAL A 120 14.88 1.92 -43.51
N LEU A 121 14.29 2.72 -44.40
CA LEU A 121 13.92 4.11 -44.16
C LEU A 121 12.39 4.24 -44.19
N PHE A 122 11.82 5.03 -43.28
CA PHE A 122 10.39 5.37 -43.26
C PHE A 122 10.20 6.88 -43.29
N ASP A 123 9.35 7.38 -44.19
CA ASP A 123 8.86 8.76 -44.12
C ASP A 123 7.83 8.86 -43.00
N MET A 124 8.04 9.80 -42.08
CA MET A 124 7.17 10.04 -40.94
C MET A 124 5.71 10.36 -41.32
N ASN A 125 5.46 10.87 -42.52
CA ASN A 125 4.11 11.19 -43.01
C ASN A 125 3.31 9.96 -43.46
N GLU A 126 4.00 8.86 -43.82
CA GLU A 126 3.40 7.62 -44.29
C GLU A 126 3.08 6.64 -43.14
N ILE A 127 3.54 6.96 -41.93
CA ILE A 127 3.38 6.09 -40.76
C ILE A 127 1.92 6.09 -40.30
N PRO A 128 1.26 4.91 -40.26
CA PRO A 128 -0.14 4.82 -39.86
C PRO A 128 -0.32 5.20 -38.39
N LYS A 129 -1.46 5.82 -38.08
CA LYS A 129 -1.91 6.05 -36.71
C LYS A 129 -2.71 4.85 -36.22
N ARG A 130 -2.47 4.45 -34.98
CA ARG A 130 -3.17 3.38 -34.26
C ARG A 130 -3.44 3.84 -32.84
N VAL A 131 -4.68 3.82 -32.41
CA VAL A 131 -5.04 4.11 -31.01
C VAL A 131 -6.02 3.03 -30.54
N PRO A 132 -5.86 2.44 -29.35
CA PRO A 132 -6.86 1.51 -28.81
C PRO A 132 -8.27 2.10 -28.91
N PRO A 133 -9.28 1.33 -29.37
CA PRO A 133 -9.30 -0.14 -29.46
C PRO A 133 -8.80 -0.76 -30.78
N ASP A 134 -8.12 0.00 -31.65
CA ASP A 134 -7.61 -0.52 -32.92
C ASP A 134 -6.69 -1.76 -32.73
N SER A 135 -6.85 -2.75 -33.60
CA SER A 135 -6.06 -3.98 -33.56
C SER A 135 -4.55 -3.73 -33.74
N PRO A 136 -3.67 -4.60 -33.19
CA PRO A 136 -2.23 -4.50 -33.40
C PRO A 136 -1.83 -4.49 -34.88
N LEU A 137 -0.93 -3.59 -35.26
CA LEU A 137 -0.37 -3.56 -36.61
C LEU A 137 0.49 -4.83 -36.82
N ALA A 138 0.13 -5.63 -37.82
CA ALA A 138 0.89 -6.82 -38.17
C ALA A 138 2.30 -6.43 -38.66
N PRO A 139 3.37 -7.02 -38.09
CA PRO A 139 4.73 -6.75 -38.58
C PRO A 139 4.91 -7.28 -40.01
N GLN A 140 5.64 -6.54 -40.82
CA GLN A 140 5.87 -6.83 -42.24
C GLN A 140 7.35 -7.04 -42.51
N TRP A 141 7.66 -7.80 -43.57
CA TRP A 141 9.02 -7.99 -44.06
C TRP A 141 9.45 -6.84 -44.95
N TYR A 142 10.58 -6.22 -44.62
CA TYR A 142 11.22 -5.18 -45.41
C TYR A 142 12.57 -5.70 -45.91
N ARG A 143 12.83 -5.49 -47.20
CA ARG A 143 14.11 -5.84 -47.79
C ARG A 143 15.13 -4.75 -47.46
N LEU A 144 16.33 -5.17 -47.07
CA LEU A 144 17.38 -4.23 -46.67
C LEU A 144 17.97 -3.51 -47.89
N GLU A 145 18.37 -2.25 -47.68
CA GLU A 145 19.04 -1.41 -48.67
C GLU A 145 20.47 -1.04 -48.23
N ASP A 146 21.36 -0.84 -49.19
CA ASP A 146 22.71 -0.34 -48.95
C ASP A 146 22.73 1.19 -48.71
N ARG A 147 23.93 1.78 -48.63
CA ARG A 147 24.07 3.24 -48.44
C ARG A 147 23.66 4.06 -49.66
N LYS A 148 23.62 3.44 -50.84
CA LYS A 148 23.22 4.05 -52.12
C LYS A 148 21.73 3.85 -52.44
N GLY A 149 21.02 3.04 -51.64
CA GLY A 149 19.60 2.71 -51.84
C GLY A 149 19.38 1.45 -52.67
N GLU A 150 20.43 0.69 -52.96
CA GLU A 150 20.32 -0.56 -53.72
C GLU A 150 19.93 -1.71 -52.80
N LYS A 151 19.04 -2.59 -53.26
CA LYS A 151 18.55 -3.74 -52.48
C LYS A 151 19.67 -4.73 -52.22
N VAL A 152 19.93 -5.04 -50.96
CA VAL A 152 20.92 -6.04 -50.54
C VAL A 152 20.25 -7.36 -50.12
N LYS A 153 21.09 -8.37 -49.86
CA LYS A 153 20.66 -9.65 -49.30
C LYS A 153 20.27 -9.45 -47.83
N GLY A 154 19.17 -10.06 -47.41
CA GLY A 154 18.65 -9.99 -46.05
C GLY A 154 17.37 -9.16 -45.94
N GLU A 155 16.49 -9.60 -45.04
CA GLU A 155 15.20 -8.97 -44.80
C GLU A 155 14.98 -8.78 -43.29
N LEU A 156 14.32 -7.69 -42.92
CA LEU A 156 14.01 -7.33 -41.54
C LEU A 156 12.48 -7.26 -41.37
N MET A 157 11.96 -8.03 -40.41
CA MET A 157 10.55 -8.00 -40.03
C MET A 157 10.33 -6.96 -38.93
N LEU A 158 9.54 -5.93 -39.23
CA LEU A 158 9.29 -4.83 -38.31
C LEU A 158 7.88 -4.23 -38.48
N ALA A 159 7.41 -3.50 -37.48
CA ALA A 159 6.18 -2.70 -37.52
C ALA A 159 6.46 -1.29 -37.02
N VAL A 160 5.93 -0.27 -37.72
CA VAL A 160 6.07 1.15 -37.35
C VAL A 160 4.70 1.80 -37.32
N TRP A 161 4.35 2.48 -36.23
CA TRP A 161 3.07 3.17 -36.11
C TRP A 161 3.15 4.37 -35.15
N MET A 162 2.26 5.33 -35.36
CA MET A 162 2.01 6.41 -34.43
C MET A 162 0.92 5.99 -33.44
N GLY A 163 1.23 5.94 -32.15
CA GLY A 163 0.30 5.54 -31.10
C GLY A 163 0.32 6.48 -29.89
N THR A 164 -0.27 6.02 -28.80
CA THR A 164 -0.34 6.76 -27.52
C THR A 164 0.25 5.94 -26.38
N GLN A 165 0.29 6.50 -25.16
CA GLN A 165 0.66 5.72 -23.97
C GLN A 165 -0.32 4.59 -23.63
N ALA A 166 -1.50 4.57 -24.27
CA ALA A 166 -2.49 3.51 -24.10
C ALA A 166 -2.15 2.25 -24.90
N ASP A 167 -1.14 2.30 -25.77
CA ASP A 167 -0.71 1.14 -26.55
C ASP A 167 -0.16 0.05 -25.63
N GLU A 168 -0.51 -1.21 -25.92
CA GLU A 168 -0.03 -2.39 -25.18
C GLU A 168 1.50 -2.50 -25.19
N ALA A 169 2.16 -1.93 -26.21
CA ALA A 169 3.61 -1.93 -26.31
C ALA A 169 4.29 -0.86 -25.42
N PHE A 170 3.54 0.11 -24.87
CA PHE A 170 4.10 1.23 -24.10
C PHE A 170 4.93 0.80 -22.88
N PRO A 171 4.47 -0.14 -22.02
CA PRO A 171 5.22 -0.53 -20.82
C PRO A 171 6.52 -1.28 -21.13
N GLU A 172 6.57 -2.01 -22.24
CA GLU A 172 7.72 -2.84 -22.63
C GLU A 172 8.73 -2.11 -23.53
N ALA A 173 8.29 -1.04 -24.19
CA ALA A 173 9.11 -0.26 -25.11
C ALA A 173 10.32 0.39 -24.43
N TRP A 174 11.44 0.45 -25.15
CA TRP A 174 12.53 1.36 -24.84
C TRP A 174 12.10 2.78 -25.19
N HIS A 175 12.24 3.73 -24.26
CA HIS A 175 11.82 5.11 -24.50
C HIS A 175 13.01 6.04 -24.76
N SER A 176 12.87 6.90 -25.78
CA SER A 176 13.91 7.86 -26.19
C SER A 176 14.40 8.83 -25.11
N ASP A 177 13.59 9.10 -24.08
CA ASP A 177 13.98 9.94 -22.95
C ASP A 177 14.90 9.23 -21.95
N ALA A 178 15.00 7.91 -22.05
CA ALA A 178 15.93 7.09 -21.27
C ALA A 178 17.24 6.75 -22.01
N ALA A 179 17.52 7.43 -23.13
CA ALA A 179 18.71 7.15 -23.96
C ALA A 179 20.05 7.31 -23.22
N ALA A 180 20.08 8.05 -22.11
CA ALA A 180 21.27 8.22 -21.27
C ALA A 180 21.61 6.97 -20.43
N VAL A 181 20.72 5.98 -20.34
CA VAL A 181 20.95 4.74 -19.58
C VAL A 181 21.45 3.66 -20.54
N SER A 182 22.75 3.37 -20.44
CA SER A 182 23.42 2.32 -21.21
C SER A 182 23.33 0.97 -20.48
N GLY A 183 22.98 -0.09 -21.21
CA GLY A 183 22.96 -1.46 -20.69
C GLY A 183 21.56 -2.02 -20.44
N ALA A 184 21.41 -3.33 -20.66
CA ALA A 184 20.13 -4.03 -20.55
C ALA A 184 19.52 -3.96 -19.13
N ASP A 185 20.36 -4.02 -18.10
CA ASP A 185 19.94 -3.98 -16.70
C ASP A 185 19.46 -2.58 -16.27
N GLY A 186 20.03 -1.53 -16.86
CA GLY A 186 19.57 -0.15 -16.62
C GLY A 186 18.17 0.10 -17.18
N ILE A 187 17.89 -0.44 -18.37
CA ILE A 187 16.58 -0.31 -19.03
C ILE A 187 15.49 -1.08 -18.26
N ALA A 188 15.80 -2.25 -17.69
CA ALA A 188 14.86 -2.99 -16.85
C ALA A 188 14.43 -2.17 -15.62
N ASN A 189 15.37 -1.43 -15.00
CA ASN A 189 15.15 -0.65 -13.78
C ASN A 189 14.34 0.65 -13.96
N ILE A 190 14.00 1.05 -15.20
CA ILE A 190 13.25 2.29 -15.48
C ILE A 190 11.82 2.04 -15.96
N ARG A 191 11.43 0.78 -16.23
CA ARG A 191 10.11 0.44 -16.79
C ARG A 191 8.95 0.64 -15.81
N SER A 192 7.78 0.97 -16.32
CA SER A 192 6.54 0.89 -15.54
C SER A 192 6.16 -0.57 -15.30
N LYS A 193 5.52 -0.86 -14.16
CA LYS A 193 5.06 -2.22 -13.84
C LYS A 193 3.93 -2.22 -12.83
N VAL A 194 2.98 -3.12 -13.05
CA VAL A 194 1.97 -3.52 -12.05
C VAL A 194 2.44 -4.82 -11.39
N TYR A 195 2.52 -4.82 -10.07
CA TYR A 195 2.84 -5.97 -9.24
C TYR A 195 1.61 -6.39 -8.44
N LEU A 196 1.55 -7.67 -8.13
CA LEU A 196 0.53 -8.23 -7.25
C LEU A 196 1.21 -8.70 -5.96
N SER A 197 0.69 -8.23 -4.82
CA SER A 197 1.07 -8.76 -3.52
C SER A 197 0.81 -10.27 -3.48
N PRO A 198 1.70 -11.06 -2.87
CA PRO A 198 1.43 -12.46 -2.61
C PRO A 198 0.18 -12.59 -1.72
N LYS A 199 -0.56 -13.68 -1.91
CA LYS A 199 -1.69 -13.98 -1.04
C LYS A 199 -1.17 -14.53 0.28
N LEU A 200 -1.33 -13.75 1.35
CA LEU A 200 -0.82 -14.07 2.68
C LEU A 200 -1.87 -14.78 3.53
N TRP A 201 -1.42 -15.74 4.33
CA TRP A 201 -2.21 -16.54 5.27
C TRP A 201 -1.60 -16.47 6.67
N TYR A 202 -2.43 -16.50 7.70
CA TYR A 202 -1.95 -16.84 9.04
C TYR A 202 -1.88 -18.36 9.17
N LEU A 203 -0.69 -18.89 9.45
CA LEU A 203 -0.48 -20.29 9.77
C LEU A 203 -0.51 -20.43 11.30
N ARG A 204 -1.53 -21.09 11.83
CA ARG A 204 -1.62 -21.42 13.25
C ARG A 204 -1.04 -22.81 13.48
N VAL A 205 -0.01 -22.89 14.32
CA VAL A 205 0.66 -24.12 14.74
C VAL A 205 0.47 -24.28 16.23
N ASN A 206 -0.51 -25.09 16.63
CA ASN A 206 -0.73 -25.44 18.03
C ASN A 206 0.10 -26.70 18.34
N ILE A 207 1.10 -26.53 19.21
CA ILE A 207 1.97 -27.61 19.69
C ILE A 207 1.34 -28.17 20.96
N ILE A 208 0.83 -29.40 20.90
CA ILE A 208 0.06 -29.99 22.01
C ILE A 208 1.03 -30.73 22.94
N GLU A 209 1.65 -31.79 22.44
CA GLU A 209 2.53 -32.67 23.20
C GLU A 209 3.54 -33.38 22.31
N ALA A 210 4.55 -34.00 22.93
CA ALA A 210 5.43 -34.95 22.27
C ALA A 210 5.49 -36.25 23.09
N GLN A 211 5.73 -37.36 22.43
CA GLN A 211 5.80 -38.69 23.03
C GLN A 211 7.11 -39.40 22.70
N ASP A 212 7.56 -40.20 23.68
CA ASP A 212 8.72 -41.09 23.61
C ASP A 212 10.03 -40.38 23.25
N LEU A 213 10.25 -39.17 23.79
CA LEU A 213 11.48 -38.44 23.55
C LEU A 213 12.69 -39.18 24.13
N GLN A 214 13.80 -39.21 23.37
CA GLN A 214 15.04 -39.87 23.77
C GLN A 214 16.14 -38.84 24.03
N PRO A 215 16.22 -38.27 25.26
CA PRO A 215 17.33 -37.40 25.63
C PRO A 215 18.64 -38.17 25.67
N SER A 216 19.74 -37.50 25.31
CA SER A 216 21.08 -38.11 25.32
C SER A 216 21.60 -38.30 26.74
N ASP A 217 21.29 -37.37 27.64
CA ASP A 217 21.54 -37.52 29.07
C ASP A 217 20.32 -38.13 29.78
N LYS A 218 20.46 -39.38 30.22
CA LYS A 218 19.41 -40.10 30.96
C LYS A 218 19.40 -39.79 32.46
N SER A 219 20.38 -39.04 32.97
CA SER A 219 20.53 -38.73 34.39
C SER A 219 19.63 -37.58 34.86
N ARG A 220 19.12 -36.77 33.92
CA ARG A 220 18.23 -35.64 34.19
C ARG A 220 16.92 -35.77 33.42
N PHE A 221 15.90 -35.07 33.93
CA PHE A 221 14.71 -34.82 33.13
C PHE A 221 15.02 -33.76 32.06
N PRO A 222 14.60 -33.96 30.81
CA PRO A 222 14.93 -33.03 29.73
C PRO A 222 14.11 -31.74 29.87
N GLU A 223 14.75 -30.60 29.60
CA GLU A 223 14.14 -29.28 29.58
C GLU A 223 13.75 -28.93 28.15
N VAL A 224 12.65 -29.53 27.70
CA VAL A 224 12.28 -29.56 26.28
C VAL A 224 11.45 -28.34 25.90
N PHE A 225 11.75 -27.77 24.73
CA PHE A 225 10.90 -26.83 24.01
C PHE A 225 10.83 -27.20 22.53
N VAL A 226 9.83 -26.68 21.83
CA VAL A 226 9.68 -26.88 20.38
C VAL A 226 10.01 -25.57 19.67
N LYS A 227 10.91 -25.64 18.70
CA LYS A 227 11.23 -24.56 17.77
C LYS A 227 10.57 -24.83 16.43
N ALA A 228 9.78 -23.87 15.97
CA ALA A 228 9.09 -23.92 14.71
C ALA A 228 9.67 -22.85 13.77
N VAL A 229 10.08 -23.27 12.57
CA VAL A 229 10.72 -22.41 11.56
C VAL A 229 9.94 -22.48 10.26
N LEU A 230 9.57 -21.31 9.72
CA LEU A 230 8.97 -21.14 8.41
C LEU A 230 9.73 -20.03 7.67
N GLY A 231 10.60 -20.41 6.73
CA GLY A 231 11.44 -19.45 6.02
C GLY A 231 12.37 -18.70 6.95
N ASN A 232 12.22 -17.38 6.97
CA ASN A 232 12.95 -16.47 7.86
C ASN A 232 12.29 -16.28 9.25
N GLN A 233 11.11 -16.85 9.48
CA GLN A 233 10.41 -16.77 10.76
C GLN A 233 10.78 -17.96 11.63
N ALA A 234 11.23 -17.69 12.87
CA ALA A 234 11.50 -18.71 13.87
C ALA A 234 10.81 -18.34 15.18
N LEU A 235 9.92 -19.21 15.65
CA LEU A 235 9.25 -19.09 16.95
C LEU A 235 9.57 -20.32 17.79
N ARG A 236 9.50 -20.19 19.11
CA ARG A 236 9.68 -21.31 20.03
C ARG A 236 8.60 -21.30 21.11
N THR A 237 8.21 -22.48 21.55
CA THR A 237 7.36 -22.63 22.73
C THR A 237 8.14 -22.29 24.00
N ARG A 238 7.42 -22.18 25.11
CA ARG A 238 8.02 -22.23 26.44
C ARG A 238 8.63 -23.61 26.69
N VAL A 239 9.52 -23.69 27.67
CA VAL A 239 10.00 -24.99 28.16
C VAL A 239 8.82 -25.72 28.80
N SER A 240 8.70 -27.02 28.54
CA SER A 240 7.65 -27.86 29.11
C SER A 240 7.72 -27.84 30.63
N MET A 241 6.56 -27.67 31.28
CA MET A 241 6.45 -27.80 32.74
C MET A 241 6.40 -29.27 33.18
N SER A 242 6.07 -30.18 32.26
CA SER A 242 6.08 -31.62 32.50
C SER A 242 7.53 -32.12 32.55
N LYS A 243 7.94 -32.61 33.73
CA LYS A 243 9.24 -33.26 33.95
C LYS A 243 9.18 -34.73 33.51
N SER A 244 8.99 -34.96 32.22
CA SER A 244 8.93 -36.32 31.66
C SER A 244 9.42 -36.34 30.21
N ILE A 245 9.62 -37.56 29.69
CA ILE A 245 9.90 -37.80 28.27
C ILE A 245 8.67 -37.60 27.36
N ASN A 246 7.52 -37.30 27.95
CA ASN A 246 6.26 -36.99 27.28
C ASN A 246 5.81 -35.55 27.62
N PRO A 247 6.55 -34.53 27.16
CA PRO A 247 6.25 -33.14 27.49
C PRO A 247 4.94 -32.66 26.88
N MET A 248 4.29 -31.71 27.56
CA MET A 248 3.05 -31.07 27.11
C MET A 248 3.21 -29.54 27.16
N TRP A 249 2.71 -28.86 26.12
CA TRP A 249 2.76 -27.40 26.01
C TRP A 249 1.37 -26.80 25.79
N ASN A 250 0.62 -27.33 24.82
CA ASN A 250 -0.63 -26.75 24.33
C ASN A 250 -0.51 -25.23 24.02
N GLU A 251 0.50 -24.87 23.23
CA GLU A 251 0.85 -23.48 22.90
C GLU A 251 0.65 -23.19 21.40
N ASP A 252 0.07 -22.03 21.09
CA ASP A 252 -0.15 -21.56 19.72
C ASP A 252 1.03 -20.69 19.23
N LEU A 253 1.67 -21.13 18.15
CA LEU A 253 2.63 -20.35 17.39
C LEU A 253 1.97 -19.88 16.08
N MET A 254 2.07 -18.59 15.78
CA MET A 254 1.41 -17.98 14.60
C MET A 254 2.46 -17.44 13.64
N PHE A 255 2.37 -17.82 12.37
CA PHE A 255 3.27 -17.38 11.31
C PHE A 255 2.50 -16.71 10.17
N VAL A 256 3.20 -15.94 9.34
CA VAL A 256 2.69 -15.48 8.05
C VAL A 256 3.24 -16.36 6.93
N ALA A 257 2.36 -16.98 6.16
CA ALA A 257 2.72 -17.81 5.01
C ALA A 257 2.23 -17.17 3.71
N ALA A 258 3.00 -17.28 2.62
CA ALA A 258 2.64 -16.73 1.31
C ALA A 258 2.45 -17.84 0.27
N GLU A 259 1.35 -17.80 -0.50
CA GLU A 259 1.19 -18.64 -1.69
C GLU A 259 2.24 -18.25 -2.77
N PRO A 260 2.88 -19.22 -3.46
CA PRO A 260 2.54 -20.65 -3.59
C PRO A 260 3.12 -21.62 -2.54
N PHE A 261 3.44 -21.18 -1.31
CA PHE A 261 3.91 -22.05 -0.22
C PHE A 261 5.15 -22.89 -0.56
N GLU A 262 6.19 -22.24 -1.05
CA GLU A 262 7.45 -22.89 -1.48
C GLU A 262 8.23 -23.53 -0.31
N GLU A 263 8.09 -22.99 0.91
CA GLU A 263 8.90 -23.38 2.06
C GLU A 263 8.10 -24.27 3.04
N PRO A 264 8.66 -25.41 3.50
CA PRO A 264 8.02 -26.25 4.51
C PRO A 264 8.08 -25.62 5.90
N LEU A 265 7.11 -25.94 6.75
CA LEU A 265 7.20 -25.71 8.18
C LEU A 265 8.11 -26.78 8.80
N ILE A 266 9.17 -26.35 9.47
CA ILE A 266 10.09 -27.20 10.18
C ILE A 266 9.79 -27.12 11.67
N LEU A 267 9.57 -28.26 12.33
CA LEU A 267 9.49 -28.35 13.78
C LEU A 267 10.72 -29.12 14.28
N SER A 268 11.47 -28.54 15.23
CA SER A 268 12.51 -29.20 15.98
C SER A 268 12.16 -29.24 17.47
N VAL A 269 12.27 -30.41 18.07
CA VAL A 269 12.16 -30.60 19.51
C VAL A 269 13.57 -30.52 20.08
N GLU A 270 13.82 -29.55 20.93
CA GLU A 270 15.14 -29.21 21.46
C GLU A 270 15.15 -29.31 22.98
N ASP A 271 16.21 -29.90 23.53
CA ASP A 271 16.47 -30.01 24.96
C ASP A 271 17.56 -29.00 25.36
N ARG A 272 17.28 -28.20 26.39
CA ARG A 272 18.22 -27.20 26.90
C ARG A 272 19.27 -27.86 27.78
N VAL A 273 20.51 -27.95 27.30
CA VAL A 273 21.66 -28.52 28.03
C VAL A 273 22.60 -27.39 28.50
N PRO A 274 22.92 -27.29 29.80
CA PRO A 274 23.94 -26.36 30.29
C PRO A 274 25.37 -26.73 29.83
N PRO A 275 26.28 -25.77 29.56
CA PRO A 275 26.07 -24.33 29.49
C PRO A 275 25.73 -23.90 28.05
N ASN A 276 24.46 -23.55 27.79
CA ASN A 276 23.96 -22.94 26.54
C ASN A 276 24.12 -23.74 25.23
N LYS A 277 24.05 -25.07 25.28
CA LYS A 277 23.94 -25.89 24.07
C LYS A 277 22.54 -26.51 24.00
N ASP A 278 21.74 -26.08 23.03
CA ASP A 278 20.45 -26.71 22.75
C ASP A 278 20.70 -27.97 21.90
N GLU A 279 20.28 -29.13 22.41
CA GLU A 279 20.41 -30.41 21.71
C GLU A 279 19.11 -30.75 20.98
N ILE A 280 19.20 -31.07 19.69
CA ILE A 280 18.03 -31.45 18.89
C ILE A 280 17.69 -32.92 19.14
N LEU A 281 16.56 -33.17 19.80
CA LEU A 281 16.04 -34.52 20.05
C LEU A 281 15.35 -35.12 18.81
N GLY A 282 14.76 -34.28 17.97
CA GLY A 282 14.17 -34.72 16.70
C GLY A 282 13.58 -33.58 15.88
N ARG A 283 13.42 -33.80 14.58
CA ARG A 283 12.91 -32.81 13.62
C ARG A 283 11.87 -33.42 12.68
N CYS A 284 10.87 -32.63 12.28
CA CYS A 284 9.98 -32.99 11.17
C CYS A 284 9.76 -31.80 10.23
N ALA A 285 9.53 -32.08 8.95
CA ALA A 285 9.20 -31.08 7.94
C ALA A 285 7.78 -31.32 7.40
N ILE A 286 6.97 -30.27 7.36
CA ILE A 286 5.56 -30.32 7.01
C ILE A 286 5.33 -29.39 5.81
N LEU A 287 4.88 -29.96 4.68
CA LEU A 287 4.56 -29.20 3.48
C LEU A 287 3.22 -28.46 3.67
N LEU A 288 3.24 -27.13 3.56
CA LEU A 288 2.06 -26.30 3.80
C LEU A 288 0.93 -26.53 2.78
N GLN A 289 1.24 -27.04 1.58
CA GLN A 289 0.23 -27.44 0.59
C GLN A 289 -0.72 -28.55 1.11
N ASN A 290 -0.27 -29.36 2.08
CA ASN A 290 -1.04 -30.46 2.67
C ASN A 290 -1.73 -30.08 3.98
N VAL A 291 -1.61 -28.82 4.40
CA VAL A 291 -2.20 -28.29 5.64
C VAL A 291 -3.64 -27.85 5.38
N ASP A 292 -4.54 -28.22 6.29
CA ASP A 292 -5.96 -27.90 6.18
C ASP A 292 -6.18 -26.38 6.21
N ARG A 293 -7.00 -25.88 5.28
CA ARG A 293 -7.42 -24.47 5.23
C ARG A 293 -8.69 -24.27 6.01
N ARG A 294 -8.64 -23.41 7.02
CA ARG A 294 -9.80 -23.08 7.86
C ARG A 294 -10.43 -21.77 7.40
N LEU A 295 -11.69 -21.84 6.95
CA LEU A 295 -12.45 -20.67 6.49
C LEU A 295 -13.29 -20.02 7.60
N ASP A 296 -13.68 -20.79 8.61
CA ASP A 296 -14.55 -20.37 9.70
C ASP A 296 -14.00 -20.82 11.08
N HIS A 297 -14.85 -20.89 12.10
CA HIS A 297 -14.45 -21.24 13.47
C HIS A 297 -14.59 -22.75 13.76
N ARG A 298 -14.71 -23.59 12.72
CA ARG A 298 -14.81 -25.05 12.91
C ARG A 298 -13.52 -25.61 13.53
N PRO A 299 -13.64 -26.69 14.34
CA PRO A 299 -12.48 -27.36 14.90
C PRO A 299 -11.63 -27.99 13.78
N VAL A 300 -10.32 -27.91 13.92
CA VAL A 300 -9.36 -28.53 13.00
C VAL A 300 -8.86 -29.83 13.62
N SER A 301 -8.72 -30.86 12.78
CA SER A 301 -8.16 -32.15 13.17
C SER A 301 -6.74 -32.01 13.75
N THR A 302 -6.43 -32.80 14.77
CA THR A 302 -5.08 -32.92 15.32
C THR A 302 -4.36 -34.07 14.61
N ARG A 303 -3.05 -33.97 14.42
CA ARG A 303 -2.24 -34.99 13.74
C ARG A 303 -0.95 -35.26 14.49
N TRP A 304 -0.51 -36.52 14.46
CA TRP A 304 0.79 -36.94 14.95
C TRP A 304 1.80 -36.94 13.82
N TYR A 305 2.96 -36.36 14.06
CA TYR A 305 4.08 -36.35 13.13
C TYR A 305 5.26 -37.11 13.74
N ASN A 306 5.91 -37.93 12.93
CA ASN A 306 7.10 -38.66 13.35
C ASN A 306 8.30 -37.71 13.37
N LEU A 307 9.13 -37.79 14.41
CA LEU A 307 10.36 -37.02 14.53
C LEU A 307 11.55 -37.84 14.05
N GLU A 308 12.36 -37.24 13.18
CA GLU A 308 13.60 -37.81 12.67
C GLU A 308 14.78 -37.33 13.51
N LYS A 309 15.64 -38.25 13.97
CA LYS A 309 16.87 -37.93 14.71
C LYS A 309 18.03 -37.78 13.72
N GLN A 310 18.64 -36.60 13.63
CA GLN A 310 19.88 -36.40 12.86
C GLN A 310 21.09 -36.61 13.77
N ILE A 311 21.86 -37.68 13.54
CA ILE A 311 23.15 -37.90 14.21
C ILE A 311 24.25 -37.34 13.30
N LEU A 312 24.95 -36.30 13.75
CA LEU A 312 26.21 -35.87 13.14
C LEU A 312 27.32 -36.81 13.63
N VAL A 313 27.80 -37.67 12.75
CA VAL A 313 29.06 -38.42 12.95
C VAL A 313 30.10 -37.78 12.02
N GLU A 314 31.19 -37.27 12.58
CA GLU A 314 32.37 -36.88 11.79
C GLU A 314 32.88 -38.09 11.01
N GLY A 315 32.99 -37.97 9.69
CA GLY A 315 33.58 -38.98 8.82
C GLY A 315 32.63 -40.13 8.44
N GLU A 316 32.00 -39.99 7.27
CA GLU A 316 31.44 -41.08 6.45
C GLU A 316 30.59 -42.18 7.13
N LYS A 317 29.28 -41.95 7.17
CA LYS A 317 28.22 -42.80 6.56
C LYS A 317 26.88 -42.38 7.16
N LYS A 318 25.98 -41.85 6.33
CA LYS A 318 24.55 -41.74 6.64
C LYS A 318 24.04 -43.12 7.08
N LYS A 319 23.69 -43.29 8.36
CA LYS A 319 22.99 -44.48 8.84
C LYS A 319 21.78 -44.13 9.70
N GLU A 320 20.67 -44.73 9.24
CA GLU A 320 19.42 -45.07 9.89
C GLU A 320 18.58 -43.96 10.56
N VAL A 321 17.45 -43.66 9.91
CA VAL A 321 16.28 -43.04 10.55
C VAL A 321 15.66 -44.06 11.51
N LYS A 322 16.17 -44.13 12.74
CA LYS A 322 15.45 -44.83 13.81
C LYS A 322 14.31 -43.93 14.28
N PHE A 323 13.10 -44.24 13.83
CA PHE A 323 11.87 -43.69 14.37
C PHE A 323 11.79 -44.01 15.87
N ALA A 324 11.69 -42.98 16.71
CA ALA A 324 11.66 -43.12 18.16
C ALA A 324 10.60 -42.25 18.84
N SER A 325 10.30 -41.08 18.28
CA SER A 325 9.48 -40.07 18.95
C SER A 325 8.47 -39.45 18.00
N ARG A 326 7.37 -38.93 18.55
CA ARG A 326 6.31 -38.26 17.80
C ARG A 326 5.95 -36.93 18.43
N ILE A 327 5.45 -36.01 17.61
CA ILE A 327 4.91 -34.72 18.05
C ILE A 327 3.44 -34.61 17.63
N HIS A 328 2.58 -34.24 18.57
CA HIS A 328 1.18 -33.99 18.37
C HIS A 328 0.93 -32.51 18.12
N THR A 329 0.38 -32.19 16.96
CA THR A 329 0.12 -30.81 16.59
C THR A 329 -1.25 -30.63 15.95
N ARG A 330 -1.78 -29.41 16.05
CA ARG A 330 -2.91 -28.94 15.25
C ARG A 330 -2.43 -27.77 14.41
N ILE A 331 -2.37 -27.99 13.09
CA ILE A 331 -1.83 -27.03 12.14
C ILE A 331 -2.93 -26.65 11.14
N CYS A 332 -3.14 -25.35 10.93
CA CYS A 332 -4.10 -24.87 9.93
C CYS A 332 -3.70 -23.55 9.30
N LEU A 333 -4.10 -23.37 8.04
CA LEU A 333 -4.02 -22.11 7.31
C LEU A 333 -5.33 -21.35 7.48
N GLU A 334 -5.28 -20.20 8.13
CA GLU A 334 -6.44 -19.43 8.56
C GLU A 334 -6.88 -18.45 7.46
N GLY A 335 -7.85 -18.86 6.64
CA GLY A 335 -8.37 -18.07 5.51
C GLY A 335 -9.46 -17.07 5.91
N GLY A 336 -10.09 -17.26 7.07
CA GLY A 336 -11.13 -16.38 7.57
C GLY A 336 -10.64 -15.05 8.17
N TYR A 337 -9.33 -14.89 8.36
CA TYR A 337 -8.72 -13.62 8.75
C TYR A 337 -8.32 -12.79 7.53
N HIS A 338 -8.25 -11.48 7.71
CA HIS A 338 -7.46 -10.62 6.85
C HIS A 338 -6.04 -10.54 7.43
N VAL A 339 -5.02 -10.86 6.63
CA VAL A 339 -3.61 -10.69 7.02
C VAL A 339 -3.20 -9.25 6.80
N LEU A 340 -2.99 -8.53 7.90
CA LEU A 340 -2.60 -7.11 7.86
C LEU A 340 -1.12 -6.97 7.51
N ASP A 341 -0.82 -6.41 6.33
CA ASP A 341 0.49 -5.83 5.98
C ASP A 341 0.50 -4.29 6.14
N GLU A 342 -0.68 -3.68 6.24
CA GLU A 342 -0.91 -2.26 6.48
C GLU A 342 -1.45 -2.00 7.90
N SER A 343 -1.32 -0.75 8.37
CA SER A 343 -2.06 -0.33 9.56
C SER A 343 -3.57 -0.27 9.26
N THR A 344 -4.40 -0.59 10.26
CA THR A 344 -5.87 -0.55 10.12
C THR A 344 -6.43 0.84 9.83
N HIS A 345 -5.68 1.90 10.16
CA HIS A 345 -6.07 3.28 9.89
C HIS A 345 -5.90 3.68 8.41
N TYR A 346 -4.86 3.16 7.74
CA TYR A 346 -4.49 3.51 6.36
C TYR A 346 -4.60 2.31 5.41
N SER A 347 -5.37 1.31 5.78
CA SER A 347 -5.48 0.05 5.03
C SER A 347 -6.20 0.26 3.69
N SER A 348 -5.68 -0.39 2.66
CA SER A 348 -6.21 -0.39 1.30
C SER A 348 -7.03 -1.65 0.97
N ASP A 349 -6.96 -2.70 1.82
CA ASP A 349 -7.78 -3.92 1.75
C ASP A 349 -8.16 -4.40 3.15
N LEU A 350 -9.40 -4.84 3.32
CA LEU A 350 -9.88 -5.41 4.58
C LEU A 350 -10.53 -6.78 4.38
N ARG A 351 -10.38 -7.38 3.19
CA ARG A 351 -11.00 -8.65 2.84
C ARG A 351 -10.29 -9.83 3.50
N PRO A 352 -11.01 -10.91 3.80
CA PRO A 352 -10.38 -12.14 4.27
C PRO A 352 -9.42 -12.70 3.22
N THR A 353 -8.43 -13.47 3.65
CA THR A 353 -7.48 -14.13 2.74
C THR A 353 -8.19 -15.06 1.77
N ALA A 354 -9.18 -15.83 2.24
CA ALA A 354 -9.95 -16.75 1.41
C ALA A 354 -10.89 -16.00 0.44
N LYS A 355 -10.74 -16.26 -0.86
CA LYS A 355 -11.52 -15.60 -1.93
C LYS A 355 -12.99 -16.01 -1.88
N GLU A 356 -13.28 -17.19 -1.38
CA GLU A 356 -14.61 -17.76 -1.19
C GLU A 356 -15.48 -16.91 -0.23
N LEU A 357 -14.83 -16.10 0.62
CA LEU A 357 -15.48 -15.21 1.58
C LEU A 357 -15.59 -13.76 1.07
N TRP A 358 -15.13 -13.47 -0.15
CA TRP A 358 -15.15 -12.12 -0.70
C TRP A 358 -16.58 -11.70 -1.06
N LYS A 359 -16.89 -10.44 -0.77
CA LYS A 359 -18.11 -9.78 -1.23
C LYS A 359 -17.88 -9.22 -2.64
N SER A 360 -18.96 -8.92 -3.36
CA SER A 360 -18.88 -8.20 -4.63
C SER A 360 -18.22 -6.82 -4.46
N SER A 361 -17.54 -6.35 -5.51
CA SER A 361 -17.00 -4.99 -5.52
C SER A 361 -18.13 -3.96 -5.46
N ILE A 362 -17.87 -2.85 -4.76
CA ILE A 362 -18.80 -1.71 -4.64
C ILE A 362 -18.58 -0.66 -5.73
N GLY A 363 -17.48 -0.78 -6.48
CA GLY A 363 -17.07 0.22 -7.46
C GLY A 363 -15.65 0.03 -7.96
N VAL A 364 -15.20 1.00 -8.74
CA VAL A 364 -13.86 1.06 -9.33
C VAL A 364 -13.20 2.39 -8.93
N LEU A 365 -11.96 2.31 -8.50
CA LEU A 365 -11.08 3.45 -8.28
C LEU A 365 -10.16 3.60 -9.49
N GLU A 366 -10.12 4.80 -10.03
CA GLU A 366 -9.29 5.16 -11.17
C GLU A 366 -8.32 6.25 -10.74
N LEU A 367 -7.03 6.01 -10.99
CA LEU A 367 -5.91 6.88 -10.63
C LEU A 367 -5.15 7.26 -11.90
N GLY A 368 -5.16 8.53 -12.25
CA GLY A 368 -4.22 9.14 -13.20
C GLY A 368 -3.05 9.77 -12.47
N ILE A 369 -1.84 9.26 -12.71
CA ILE A 369 -0.59 9.86 -12.24
C ILE A 369 -0.05 10.74 -13.37
N LEU A 370 -0.28 12.05 -13.26
CA LEU A 370 -0.03 13.00 -14.35
C LEU A 370 1.45 13.39 -14.42
N SER A 371 1.90 14.17 -13.44
CA SER A 371 3.25 14.74 -13.42
C SER A 371 3.66 15.12 -12.00
N ALA A 372 4.92 15.48 -11.79
CA ALA A 372 5.35 16.24 -10.62
C ALA A 372 5.98 17.56 -11.06
N GLN A 373 6.03 18.54 -10.17
CA GLN A 373 6.63 19.85 -10.41
C GLN A 373 7.48 20.29 -9.23
N GLY A 374 8.57 21.01 -9.52
CA GLY A 374 9.45 21.59 -8.52
C GLY A 374 10.10 20.55 -7.61
N LEU A 375 10.43 19.37 -8.14
CA LEU A 375 11.13 18.36 -7.36
C LEU A 375 12.48 18.90 -6.91
N SER A 376 12.82 18.67 -5.64
CA SER A 376 14.13 19.03 -5.09
C SER A 376 15.23 18.16 -5.71
N PRO A 377 16.46 18.68 -5.85
CA PRO A 377 17.59 17.89 -6.31
C PRO A 377 18.00 16.82 -5.29
N MET A 378 18.00 15.56 -5.73
CA MET A 378 18.27 14.40 -4.88
C MET A 378 19.71 13.86 -5.02
N LYS A 379 20.31 14.01 -6.20
CA LYS A 379 21.66 13.52 -6.52
C LYS A 379 22.48 14.59 -7.22
N THR A 380 23.80 14.45 -7.16
CA THR A 380 24.74 15.24 -7.97
C THR A 380 25.48 14.31 -8.91
N LYS A 381 25.37 14.55 -10.22
CA LYS A 381 26.05 13.81 -11.29
C LYS A 381 26.86 14.79 -12.13
N ASP A 382 28.16 14.59 -12.26
CA ASP A 382 29.06 15.46 -13.02
C ASP A 382 28.97 16.95 -12.60
N GLY A 383 28.81 17.20 -11.30
CA GLY A 383 28.61 18.54 -10.74
C GLY A 383 27.22 19.16 -10.98
N ARG A 384 26.34 18.46 -11.71
CA ARG A 384 24.94 18.87 -11.94
C ARG A 384 24.01 18.18 -10.95
N ALA A 385 23.06 18.94 -10.42
CA ALA A 385 22.01 18.39 -9.59
C ALA A 385 20.97 17.68 -10.48
N THR A 386 20.62 16.44 -10.15
CA THR A 386 19.76 15.57 -10.95
C THR A 386 18.72 14.87 -10.07
N THR A 387 17.61 14.43 -10.66
CA THR A 387 16.58 13.64 -9.98
C THR A 387 15.96 12.69 -10.98
N ASP A 388 15.96 11.40 -10.63
CA ASP A 388 15.47 10.30 -11.47
C ASP A 388 14.16 9.78 -10.86
N ALA A 389 13.07 10.50 -11.09
CA ALA A 389 11.83 10.32 -10.35
C ALA A 389 10.96 9.18 -10.89
N TYR A 390 10.36 8.42 -9.98
CA TYR A 390 9.26 7.49 -10.27
C TYR A 390 8.23 7.49 -9.13
N CYS A 391 7.01 7.08 -9.44
CA CYS A 391 5.92 6.99 -8.47
C CYS A 391 5.58 5.53 -8.18
N VAL A 392 5.18 5.25 -6.93
CA VAL A 392 4.62 3.98 -6.51
C VAL A 392 3.24 4.22 -5.93
N ALA A 393 2.23 3.53 -6.44
CA ALA A 393 0.89 3.54 -5.86
C ALA A 393 0.54 2.14 -5.30
N LYS A 394 -0.03 2.10 -4.10
CA LYS A 394 -0.54 0.88 -3.47
C LYS A 394 -2.05 1.01 -3.26
N TYR A 395 -2.80 0.05 -3.79
CA TYR A 395 -4.21 -0.15 -3.43
C TYR A 395 -4.60 -1.62 -3.50
N GLY A 396 -5.08 -2.15 -2.39
CA GLY A 396 -5.44 -3.55 -2.28
C GLY A 396 -4.22 -4.46 -2.41
N GLN A 397 -4.34 -5.48 -3.25
CA GLN A 397 -3.21 -6.35 -3.62
C GLN A 397 -2.39 -5.76 -4.77
N LYS A 398 -2.82 -4.68 -5.43
CA LYS A 398 -2.12 -4.09 -6.57
C LYS A 398 -1.10 -3.07 -6.07
N TRP A 399 0.13 -3.25 -6.54
CA TRP A 399 1.19 -2.24 -6.48
C TRP A 399 1.48 -1.79 -7.89
N VAL A 400 1.72 -0.51 -8.04
CA VAL A 400 1.99 0.10 -9.33
C VAL A 400 3.26 0.90 -9.19
N ARG A 401 4.15 0.78 -10.17
CA ARG A 401 5.34 1.61 -10.33
C ARG A 401 5.28 2.28 -11.69
N THR A 402 5.37 3.60 -11.73
CA THR A 402 5.49 4.33 -13.00
C THR A 402 6.90 4.19 -13.58
N ARG A 403 7.07 4.56 -14.84
CA ARG A 403 8.42 4.62 -15.41
C ARG A 403 9.29 5.66 -14.70
N THR A 404 10.60 5.44 -14.67
CA THR A 404 11.55 6.44 -14.15
C THR A 404 11.81 7.49 -15.22
N ILE A 405 11.50 8.75 -14.90
CA ILE A 405 11.89 9.90 -15.73
C ILE A 405 13.24 10.40 -15.21
N LEU A 406 14.23 10.44 -16.09
CA LEU A 406 15.60 10.78 -15.73
C LEU A 406 15.83 12.28 -15.78
N ASP A 407 16.74 12.74 -14.91
CA ASP A 407 17.27 14.11 -14.90
C ASP A 407 16.20 15.21 -15.08
N SER A 408 15.11 15.11 -14.31
CA SER A 408 13.98 16.03 -14.43
C SER A 408 13.40 16.42 -13.09
N PHE A 409 13.25 17.73 -12.87
CA PHE A 409 12.53 18.29 -11.72
C PHE A 409 11.02 18.47 -11.98
N SER A 410 10.58 18.16 -13.19
CA SER A 410 9.18 18.27 -13.63
C SER A 410 8.75 17.06 -14.47
N PRO A 411 8.88 15.84 -13.92
CA PRO A 411 8.61 14.61 -14.67
C PRO A 411 7.13 14.51 -15.06
N LYS A 412 6.86 14.02 -16.28
CA LYS A 412 5.51 13.70 -16.78
C LYS A 412 5.38 12.20 -17.02
N TRP A 413 4.46 11.56 -16.32
CA TRP A 413 4.19 10.13 -16.44
C TRP A 413 2.94 9.88 -17.29
N ASN A 414 1.84 10.58 -16.99
CA ASN A 414 0.53 10.41 -17.64
C ASN A 414 0.09 8.94 -17.75
N GLU A 415 0.26 8.19 -16.65
CA GLU A 415 -0.12 6.78 -16.55
C GLU A 415 -1.42 6.62 -15.75
N GLN A 416 -2.36 5.80 -16.24
CA GLN A 416 -3.67 5.56 -15.60
C GLN A 416 -3.78 4.11 -15.12
N TYR A 417 -4.35 3.93 -13.94
CA TYR A 417 -4.51 2.63 -13.29
C TYR A 417 -5.90 2.48 -12.68
N THR A 418 -6.45 1.26 -12.76
CA THR A 418 -7.79 0.94 -12.26
C THR A 418 -7.76 -0.20 -11.25
N CYS A 419 -8.52 -0.02 -10.17
CA CYS A 419 -8.61 -0.98 -9.06
C CYS A 419 -10.05 -1.19 -8.63
N GLU A 420 -10.42 -2.44 -8.30
CA GLU A 420 -11.73 -2.72 -7.72
C GLU A 420 -11.77 -2.33 -6.25
N VAL A 421 -12.85 -1.67 -5.85
CA VAL A 421 -13.08 -1.21 -4.48
C VAL A 421 -14.09 -2.13 -3.83
N PHE A 422 -13.80 -2.57 -2.60
CA PHE A 422 -14.70 -3.43 -1.81
C PHE A 422 -15.21 -2.74 -0.54
N ASP A 423 -14.56 -1.67 -0.11
CA ASP A 423 -14.94 -0.92 1.08
C ASP A 423 -14.61 0.58 0.88
N PRO A 424 -15.58 1.50 1.09
CA PRO A 424 -15.35 2.92 0.85
C PRO A 424 -14.36 3.53 1.83
N CYS A 425 -14.09 2.90 2.98
CA CYS A 425 -13.19 3.42 3.99
C CYS A 425 -11.72 3.11 3.70
N THR A 426 -11.42 2.41 2.61
CA THR A 426 -10.04 2.13 2.20
C THR A 426 -9.30 3.40 1.78
N VAL A 427 -7.97 3.33 1.82
CA VAL A 427 -7.07 4.44 1.49
C VAL A 427 -6.14 4.03 0.36
N ILE A 428 -6.02 4.86 -0.66
CA ILE A 428 -4.95 4.72 -1.65
C ILE A 428 -3.73 5.52 -1.20
N THR A 429 -2.55 4.90 -1.32
CA THR A 429 -1.27 5.51 -0.95
C THR A 429 -0.41 5.66 -2.20
N ILE A 430 0.12 6.86 -2.44
CA ILE A 430 0.99 7.19 -3.57
C ILE A 430 2.28 7.80 -3.01
N GLY A 431 3.42 7.16 -3.28
CA GLY A 431 4.76 7.65 -2.93
C GLY A 431 5.56 8.06 -4.16
N VAL A 432 6.43 9.04 -4.00
CA VAL A 432 7.38 9.48 -5.04
C VAL A 432 8.79 9.24 -4.55
N PHE A 433 9.61 8.66 -5.41
CA PHE A 433 10.95 8.22 -5.11
C PHE A 433 11.91 8.64 -6.20
N ASP A 434 13.17 8.74 -5.84
CA ASP A 434 14.28 8.95 -6.75
C ASP A 434 15.10 7.66 -6.87
N ASN A 435 15.32 7.21 -8.11
CA ASN A 435 15.91 5.92 -8.46
C ASN A 435 17.44 5.98 -8.36
N CYS A 436 18.01 5.56 -7.24
CA CYS A 436 19.45 5.66 -6.97
C CYS A 436 20.26 4.53 -7.63
N HIS A 437 19.60 3.50 -8.16
CA HIS A 437 20.27 2.28 -8.64
C HIS A 437 20.83 2.38 -10.06
N LEU A 438 20.53 3.44 -10.80
CA LEU A 438 20.98 3.60 -12.20
C LEU A 438 22.47 3.95 -12.31
N GLN A 439 23.11 4.39 -11.24
CA GLN A 439 24.48 4.94 -11.26
C GLN A 439 25.55 3.98 -10.69
N GLY A 440 25.22 2.69 -10.51
CA GLY A 440 26.20 1.65 -10.18
C GLY A 440 26.70 1.60 -8.73
N GLY A 441 26.24 2.50 -7.85
CA GLY A 441 26.42 2.38 -6.40
C GLY A 441 25.19 1.71 -5.78
N GLY A 442 25.36 0.76 -4.87
CA GLY A 442 24.27 0.11 -4.11
C GLY A 442 23.48 1.04 -3.17
N ALA A 443 23.30 2.31 -3.55
CA ALA A 443 22.56 3.34 -2.84
C ALA A 443 21.06 3.03 -2.87
N LYS A 444 20.41 3.14 -1.72
CA LYS A 444 18.97 2.95 -1.54
C LYS A 444 18.19 4.04 -2.28
N ASP A 445 17.00 3.73 -2.74
CA ASP A 445 16.12 4.73 -3.35
C ASP A 445 15.74 5.82 -2.33
N SER A 446 15.86 7.08 -2.78
CA SER A 446 15.60 8.25 -1.94
C SER A 446 14.11 8.60 -1.93
N ARG A 447 13.59 8.93 -0.75
CA ARG A 447 12.17 9.25 -0.53
C ARG A 447 11.93 10.73 -0.83
N ILE A 448 11.06 11.05 -1.79
CA ILE A 448 10.68 12.44 -2.12
C ILE A 448 9.41 12.84 -1.36
N GLY A 449 8.45 11.93 -1.19
CA GLY A 449 7.24 12.21 -0.40
C GLY A 449 6.13 11.20 -0.63
N LYS A 450 5.03 11.36 0.12
CA LYS A 450 3.88 10.45 0.07
C LYS A 450 2.56 11.19 0.25
N VAL A 451 1.54 10.73 -0.46
CA VAL A 451 0.16 11.22 -0.43
C VAL A 451 -0.77 10.04 -0.10
N ARG A 452 -1.78 10.29 0.74
CA ARG A 452 -2.83 9.32 1.06
C ARG A 452 -4.20 9.94 0.78
N ILE A 453 -5.07 9.19 0.12
CA ILE A 453 -6.43 9.64 -0.22
C ILE A 453 -7.42 8.58 0.25
N ARG A 454 -8.29 8.94 1.21
CA ARG A 454 -9.36 8.05 1.68
C ARG A 454 -10.55 8.14 0.74
N LEU A 455 -11.01 6.99 0.23
CA LEU A 455 -12.07 6.93 -0.78
C LEU A 455 -13.42 7.47 -0.25
N SER A 456 -13.68 7.33 1.05
CA SER A 456 -14.92 7.80 1.67
C SER A 456 -15.08 9.33 1.62
N THR A 457 -13.99 10.06 1.40
CA THR A 457 -13.98 11.52 1.26
C THR A 457 -14.22 12.01 -0.18
N LEU A 458 -14.22 11.10 -1.15
CA LEU A 458 -14.48 11.41 -2.56
C LEU A 458 -15.98 11.30 -2.87
N GLU A 459 -16.52 12.27 -3.60
CA GLU A 459 -17.84 12.17 -4.24
C GLU A 459 -17.77 11.14 -5.38
N THR A 460 -18.84 10.36 -5.56
CA THR A 460 -18.92 9.35 -6.62
C THR A 460 -18.97 10.00 -7.99
N ASP A 461 -18.30 9.40 -8.97
CA ASP A 461 -18.24 9.79 -10.39
C ASP A 461 -17.63 11.18 -10.66
N ARG A 462 -17.19 11.88 -9.61
CA ARG A 462 -16.47 13.14 -9.72
C ARG A 462 -14.98 12.89 -9.93
N VAL A 463 -14.40 13.60 -10.91
CA VAL A 463 -12.96 13.63 -11.15
C VAL A 463 -12.34 14.71 -10.27
N TYR A 464 -11.35 14.33 -9.46
CA TYR A 464 -10.55 15.25 -8.65
C TYR A 464 -9.17 15.40 -9.25
N THR A 465 -8.85 16.59 -9.76
CA THR A 465 -7.53 16.96 -10.32
C THR A 465 -6.84 17.96 -9.41
N HIS A 466 -5.81 17.52 -8.69
CA HIS A 466 -5.13 18.37 -7.72
C HIS A 466 -3.61 18.18 -7.74
N SER A 467 -2.90 19.26 -7.39
CA SER A 467 -1.49 19.26 -7.04
C SER A 467 -1.32 19.08 -5.53
N TYR A 468 -0.73 17.96 -5.14
CA TYR A 468 -0.47 17.59 -3.75
C TYR A 468 0.99 17.88 -3.37
N PRO A 469 1.25 18.63 -2.28
CA PRO A 469 2.61 18.87 -1.83
C PRO A 469 3.28 17.57 -1.34
N LEU A 470 4.50 17.31 -1.81
CA LEU A 470 5.33 16.20 -1.35
C LEU A 470 6.13 16.66 -0.14
N LEU A 471 5.80 16.09 1.02
CA LEU A 471 6.38 16.44 2.30
C LEU A 471 7.19 15.27 2.84
N VAL A 472 8.42 15.54 3.26
CA VAL A 472 9.29 14.57 3.94
C VAL A 472 9.81 15.19 5.22
N LEU A 473 9.79 14.39 6.28
CA LEU A 473 10.42 14.73 7.54
C LEU A 473 11.90 14.36 7.47
N HIS A 474 12.77 15.33 7.76
CA HIS A 474 14.21 15.15 7.94
C HIS A 474 14.61 15.49 9.37
N PRO A 475 15.82 15.10 9.83
CA PRO A 475 16.35 15.54 11.12
C PRO A 475 16.40 17.07 11.28
N SER A 476 16.52 17.81 10.17
CA SER A 476 16.51 19.27 10.15
C SER A 476 15.13 19.92 10.11
N GLY A 477 14.05 19.13 10.00
CA GLY A 477 12.67 19.61 9.92
C GLY A 477 11.87 19.04 8.76
N VAL A 478 10.64 19.53 8.59
CA VAL A 478 9.83 19.22 7.40
C VAL A 478 10.36 19.99 6.21
N LYS A 479 10.53 19.29 5.09
CA LYS A 479 10.88 19.90 3.82
C LYS A 479 9.82 19.60 2.77
N LYS A 480 9.43 20.63 2.01
CA LYS A 480 8.67 20.47 0.76
C LYS A 480 9.63 20.04 -0.34
N MET A 481 9.42 18.85 -0.86
CA MET A 481 10.31 18.23 -1.84
C MET A 481 9.78 18.37 -3.27
N GLY A 482 8.61 18.98 -3.45
CA GLY A 482 7.95 19.24 -4.73
C GLY A 482 6.43 19.13 -4.60
N GLU A 483 5.74 19.03 -5.73
CA GLU A 483 4.30 18.75 -5.78
C GLU A 483 4.01 17.65 -6.82
N ILE A 484 3.08 16.74 -6.52
CA ILE A 484 2.60 15.70 -7.44
C ILE A 484 1.18 16.01 -7.92
N HIS A 485 0.96 15.94 -9.22
CA HIS A 485 -0.33 16.17 -9.86
C HIS A 485 -1.03 14.83 -10.08
N LEU A 486 -2.21 14.68 -9.49
CA LEU A 486 -3.01 13.46 -9.54
C LEU A 486 -4.43 13.77 -10.04
N ALA A 487 -4.97 12.83 -10.81
CA ALA A 487 -6.38 12.76 -11.15
C ALA A 487 -6.98 11.50 -10.49
N VAL A 488 -8.03 11.64 -9.69
CA VAL A 488 -8.66 10.52 -8.99
C VAL A 488 -10.16 10.53 -9.22
N ARG A 489 -10.73 9.39 -9.61
CA ARG A 489 -12.18 9.17 -9.72
C ARG A 489 -12.57 7.90 -8.99
N PHE A 490 -13.64 7.97 -8.21
CA PHE A 490 -14.26 6.79 -7.60
C PHE A 490 -15.66 6.60 -8.19
N THR A 491 -15.84 5.52 -8.94
CA THR A 491 -17.08 5.17 -9.64
C THR A 491 -17.78 4.05 -8.86
N CYS A 492 -19.05 4.23 -8.52
CA CYS A 492 -19.80 3.24 -7.73
C CYS A 492 -20.70 2.38 -8.63
N SER A 493 -20.72 1.06 -8.42
CA SER A 493 -21.61 0.16 -9.17
C SER A 493 -23.05 0.19 -8.65
N SER A 494 -23.23 0.31 -7.33
CA SER A 494 -24.54 0.42 -6.69
C SER A 494 -24.45 1.21 -5.39
N LEU A 495 -25.12 2.36 -5.36
CA LEU A 495 -25.18 3.23 -4.19
C LEU A 495 -25.78 2.50 -2.98
N VAL A 496 -26.78 1.65 -3.19
CA VAL A 496 -27.42 0.85 -2.13
C VAL A 496 -26.43 -0.14 -1.51
N ASN A 497 -25.66 -0.87 -2.34
CA ASN A 497 -24.66 -1.81 -1.85
C ASN A 497 -23.56 -1.08 -1.05
N MET A 498 -23.11 0.07 -1.54
CA MET A 498 -22.14 0.92 -0.83
C MET A 498 -22.69 1.40 0.52
N MET A 499 -23.92 1.89 0.58
CA MET A 499 -24.55 2.33 1.84
C MET A 499 -24.71 1.17 2.82
N HIS A 500 -25.10 -0.02 2.33
CA HIS A 500 -25.22 -1.22 3.16
C HIS A 500 -23.87 -1.63 3.78
N THR A 501 -22.74 -1.39 3.09
CA THR A 501 -21.40 -1.67 3.64
C THR A 501 -21.15 -0.95 4.96
N TYR A 502 -21.71 0.26 5.19
CA TYR A 502 -21.56 0.97 6.48
C TYR A 502 -22.17 0.23 7.68
N SER A 503 -23.15 -0.65 7.45
CA SER A 503 -23.75 -1.47 8.51
C SER A 503 -22.92 -2.72 8.85
N GLN A 504 -21.99 -3.09 7.96
CA GLN A 504 -21.26 -4.35 8.02
C GLN A 504 -19.95 -4.22 8.83
N PRO A 505 -19.51 -5.28 9.52
CA PRO A 505 -18.23 -5.31 10.22
C PRO A 505 -17.08 -4.92 9.29
N LEU A 506 -16.15 -4.12 9.80
CA LEU A 506 -14.99 -3.62 9.05
C LEU A 506 -14.01 -4.74 8.71
N LEU A 507 -13.71 -5.61 9.69
CA LEU A 507 -12.82 -6.76 9.51
C LEU A 507 -13.63 -8.05 9.31
N PRO A 508 -13.00 -9.12 8.77
CA PRO A 508 -13.62 -10.44 8.69
C PRO A 508 -14.03 -10.98 10.07
N LYS A 509 -15.04 -11.85 10.09
CA LYS A 509 -15.66 -12.37 11.32
C LYS A 509 -14.65 -12.99 12.30
N MET A 510 -13.60 -13.64 11.80
CA MET A 510 -12.59 -14.30 12.64
C MET A 510 -11.85 -13.35 13.57
N HIS A 511 -11.61 -12.10 13.14
CA HIS A 511 -10.97 -11.07 13.99
C HIS A 511 -11.79 -10.72 15.24
N TYR A 512 -13.11 -10.97 15.23
CA TYR A 512 -13.99 -10.73 16.38
C TYR A 512 -14.28 -11.99 17.20
N ILE A 513 -14.37 -13.15 16.56
CA ILE A 513 -14.66 -14.42 17.25
C ILE A 513 -13.42 -14.94 17.97
N HIS A 514 -12.25 -14.82 17.34
CA HIS A 514 -10.95 -15.24 17.87
C HIS A 514 -9.95 -14.09 17.73
N PRO A 515 -10.06 -13.03 18.55
CA PRO A 515 -9.21 -11.85 18.44
C PRO A 515 -7.75 -12.20 18.71
N LEU A 516 -6.85 -11.58 17.95
CA LEU A 516 -5.42 -11.63 18.19
C LEU A 516 -5.03 -10.52 19.17
N THR A 517 -4.04 -10.79 20.03
CA THR A 517 -3.50 -9.74 20.92
C THR A 517 -2.77 -8.67 20.11
N VAL A 518 -2.67 -7.45 20.65
CA VAL A 518 -2.00 -6.32 19.97
C VAL A 518 -0.56 -6.68 19.59
N ASN A 519 0.22 -7.23 20.53
CA ASN A 519 1.59 -7.64 20.29
C ASN A 519 1.71 -8.73 19.21
N GLN A 520 0.79 -9.70 19.19
CA GLN A 520 0.78 -10.72 18.13
C GLN A 520 0.47 -10.09 16.77
N LEU A 521 -0.50 -9.17 16.70
CA LEU A 521 -0.87 -8.48 15.47
C LEU A 521 0.28 -7.67 14.90
N ASP A 522 1.02 -6.95 15.75
CA ASP A 522 2.17 -6.15 15.33
C ASP A 522 3.33 -7.01 14.84
N ASN A 523 3.63 -8.10 15.56
CA ASN A 523 4.64 -9.07 15.13
C ASN A 523 4.26 -9.69 13.78
N LEU A 524 3.02 -10.16 13.62
CA LEU A 524 2.52 -10.76 12.39
C LEU A 524 2.54 -9.76 11.22
N ARG A 525 2.17 -8.50 11.47
CA ARG A 525 2.22 -7.46 10.45
C ARG A 525 3.65 -7.15 10.00
N HIS A 526 4.60 -7.10 10.94
CA HIS A 526 6.00 -6.95 10.58
C HIS A 526 6.48 -8.11 9.68
N GLN A 527 6.12 -9.36 10.03
CA GLN A 527 6.44 -10.52 9.19
C GLN A 527 5.78 -10.44 7.81
N ALA A 528 4.49 -10.07 7.74
CA ALA A 528 3.78 -9.86 6.48
C ALA A 528 4.50 -8.85 5.58
N THR A 529 4.91 -7.72 6.13
CA THR A 529 5.67 -6.70 5.39
C THR A 529 7.01 -7.22 4.87
N GLN A 530 7.77 -7.98 5.69
CA GLN A 530 9.03 -8.57 5.24
C GLN A 530 8.80 -9.59 4.11
N THR A 531 7.75 -10.41 4.19
CA THR A 531 7.39 -11.36 3.12
C THR A 531 7.01 -10.64 1.82
N VAL A 532 6.19 -9.58 1.89
CA VAL A 532 5.82 -8.77 0.71
C VAL A 532 7.06 -8.11 0.11
N SER A 533 7.90 -7.49 0.94
CA SER A 533 9.15 -6.86 0.50
C SER A 533 10.07 -7.84 -0.22
N MET A 534 10.26 -9.04 0.31
CA MET A 534 11.12 -10.07 -0.31
C MET A 534 10.57 -10.54 -1.66
N ARG A 535 9.25 -10.67 -1.81
CA ARG A 535 8.60 -11.08 -3.06
C ARG A 535 8.72 -9.99 -4.12
N LEU A 536 8.43 -8.75 -3.75
CA LEU A 536 8.48 -7.60 -4.65
C LEU A 536 9.91 -7.23 -5.08
N SER A 537 10.92 -7.50 -4.25
CA SER A 537 12.33 -7.25 -4.60
C SER A 537 12.88 -8.24 -5.65
N ARG A 538 12.22 -9.38 -5.86
CA ARG A 538 12.60 -10.38 -6.89
C ARG A 538 11.96 -10.10 -8.24
N ALA A 539 11.04 -9.14 -8.33
CA ALA A 539 10.40 -8.76 -9.58
C ALA A 539 11.32 -7.86 -10.43
N GLU A 540 11.04 -7.78 -11.74
CA GLU A 540 11.78 -6.91 -12.67
C GLU A 540 10.84 -5.84 -13.26
N PRO A 541 11.02 -4.53 -13.00
CA PRO A 541 11.99 -3.94 -12.08
C PRO A 541 11.72 -4.30 -10.60
N PRO A 542 12.75 -4.33 -9.74
CA PRO A 542 12.59 -4.66 -8.33
C PRO A 542 11.96 -3.50 -7.54
N LEU A 543 10.91 -3.79 -6.77
CA LEU A 543 10.43 -2.90 -5.71
C LEU A 543 11.14 -3.28 -4.41
N ARG A 544 12.12 -2.47 -4.03
CA ARG A 544 13.05 -2.77 -2.93
C ARG A 544 12.43 -2.50 -1.56
N LYS A 545 13.11 -3.01 -0.53
CA LYS A 545 12.63 -3.02 0.85
C LYS A 545 12.31 -1.61 1.38
N GLU A 546 13.18 -0.64 1.13
CA GLU A 546 13.01 0.75 1.56
C GLU A 546 11.75 1.41 0.99
N VAL A 547 11.40 1.09 -0.25
CA VAL A 547 10.19 1.59 -0.92
C VAL A 547 8.96 0.96 -0.28
N VAL A 548 8.96 -0.36 -0.13
CA VAL A 548 7.85 -1.11 0.47
C VAL A 548 7.62 -0.69 1.93
N GLU A 549 8.68 -0.60 2.74
CA GLU A 549 8.57 -0.20 4.15
C GLU A 549 8.07 1.24 4.33
N TYR A 550 8.46 2.16 3.44
CA TYR A 550 7.95 3.53 3.45
C TYR A 550 6.49 3.63 3.01
N MET A 551 6.07 2.83 2.01
CA MET A 551 4.68 2.76 1.58
C MET A 551 3.77 2.19 2.68
N LEU A 552 4.22 1.15 3.41
CA LEU A 552 3.45 0.43 4.45
C LEU A 552 3.54 1.03 5.86
N ASP A 553 4.33 2.08 6.06
CA ASP A 553 4.49 2.74 7.37
C ASP A 553 5.01 1.82 8.49
N VAL A 554 5.99 0.96 8.20
CA VAL A 554 6.51 -0.01 9.18
C VAL A 554 6.99 0.66 10.47
N GLY A 555 7.59 1.85 10.37
CA GLY A 555 8.05 2.65 11.51
C GLY A 555 6.95 3.42 12.26
N SER A 556 5.67 3.31 11.90
CA SER A 556 4.61 4.09 12.55
C SER A 556 4.39 3.74 14.02
N HIS A 557 4.82 2.55 14.44
CA HIS A 557 4.65 2.00 15.79
C HIS A 557 5.76 2.39 16.75
N MET A 558 6.86 2.94 16.22
CA MET A 558 7.89 3.52 17.06
C MET A 558 7.33 4.76 17.76
N TRP A 559 7.61 4.86 19.06
CA TRP A 559 7.19 6.00 19.85
C TRP A 559 7.91 7.27 19.36
N SER A 560 7.18 8.38 19.27
CA SER A 560 7.73 9.70 18.90
C SER A 560 7.10 10.78 19.79
N MET A 561 7.93 11.69 20.27
CA MET A 561 7.51 12.84 21.07
C MET A 561 6.55 13.75 20.29
N ARG A 562 6.92 14.06 19.04
CA ARG A 562 6.13 14.91 18.13
C ARG A 562 4.73 14.36 17.92
N ARG A 563 4.61 13.05 17.62
CA ARG A 563 3.31 12.39 17.43
C ARG A 563 2.47 12.39 18.72
N SER A 564 3.11 12.23 19.88
CA SER A 564 2.44 12.31 21.18
C SER A 564 1.84 13.70 21.43
N LYS A 565 2.60 14.77 21.18
CA LYS A 565 2.11 16.16 21.25
C LYS A 565 0.96 16.43 20.26
N ALA A 566 1.11 15.96 19.02
CA ALA A 566 0.09 16.12 17.99
C ALA A 566 -1.23 15.45 18.39
N ASN A 567 -1.17 14.22 18.93
CA ASN A 567 -2.33 13.52 19.47
C ASN A 567 -2.95 14.27 20.67
N PHE A 568 -2.14 14.86 21.56
CA PHE A 568 -2.63 15.68 22.66
C PHE A 568 -3.41 16.92 22.17
N PHE A 569 -2.87 17.68 21.21
CA PHE A 569 -3.59 18.83 20.65
C PHE A 569 -4.88 18.45 19.93
N ARG A 570 -4.92 17.28 19.28
CA ARG A 570 -6.15 16.72 18.70
C ARG A 570 -7.21 16.46 19.75
N ILE A 571 -6.83 15.87 20.89
CA ILE A 571 -7.74 15.66 22.04
C ILE A 571 -8.26 17.00 22.54
N MET A 572 -7.39 17.97 22.76
CA MET A 572 -7.80 19.32 23.19
C MET A 572 -8.73 19.99 22.18
N GLY A 573 -8.50 19.77 20.88
CA GLY A 573 -9.39 20.21 19.81
C GLY A 573 -10.78 19.59 19.91
N VAL A 574 -10.89 18.29 20.24
CA VAL A 574 -12.18 17.64 20.52
C VAL A 574 -12.86 18.24 21.74
N LEU A 575 -12.12 18.42 22.84
CA LEU A 575 -12.64 18.97 24.11
C LEU A 575 -13.01 20.45 24.02
N SER A 576 -12.42 21.20 23.08
CA SER A 576 -12.69 22.63 22.91
C SER A 576 -14.17 22.94 22.67
N GLY A 577 -14.89 22.05 21.98
CA GLY A 577 -16.34 22.17 21.78
C GLY A 577 -17.12 22.09 23.10
N LEU A 578 -16.73 21.17 24.00
CA LEU A 578 -17.33 21.07 25.34
C LEU A 578 -17.03 22.31 26.19
N ILE A 579 -15.80 22.83 26.10
CA ILE A 579 -15.41 24.07 26.78
C ILE A 579 -16.22 25.25 26.23
N ALA A 580 -16.45 25.32 24.92
CA ALA A 580 -17.27 26.36 24.30
C ALA A 580 -18.73 26.29 24.75
N ILE A 581 -19.31 25.08 24.85
CA ILE A 581 -20.65 24.87 25.42
C ILE A 581 -20.71 25.34 26.87
N GLY A 582 -19.71 25.01 27.68
CA GLY A 582 -19.63 25.47 29.08
C GLY A 582 -19.55 26.99 29.19
N LYS A 583 -18.74 27.65 28.35
CA LYS A 583 -18.68 29.11 28.28
C LYS A 583 -20.00 29.72 27.82
N TRP A 584 -20.66 29.13 26.83
CA TRP A 584 -21.97 29.60 26.34
C TRP A 584 -23.04 29.46 27.44
N PHE A 585 -23.04 28.35 28.18
CA PHE A 585 -23.89 28.16 29.35
C PHE A 585 -23.64 29.23 30.42
N ASP A 586 -22.39 29.52 30.74
CA ASP A 586 -22.03 30.62 31.65
C ASP A 586 -22.54 31.98 31.16
N GLN A 587 -22.49 32.26 29.85
CA GLN A 587 -23.05 33.49 29.28
C GLN A 587 -24.58 33.57 29.44
N ILE A 588 -25.28 32.44 29.37
CA ILE A 588 -26.73 32.36 29.61
C ILE A 588 -27.05 32.61 31.08
N CYS A 589 -26.32 31.97 32.00
CA CYS A 589 -26.47 32.17 33.44
C CYS A 589 -26.23 33.62 33.86
N ASN A 590 -25.31 34.31 33.18
CA ASN A 590 -24.98 35.71 33.40
C ASN A 590 -25.84 36.69 32.56
N TRP A 591 -26.90 36.22 31.89
CA TRP A 591 -27.87 37.05 31.14
C TRP A 591 -27.26 38.01 30.11
N LYS A 592 -26.13 37.66 29.49
CA LYS A 592 -25.45 38.56 28.53
C LYS A 592 -26.32 38.92 27.31
N ASN A 593 -27.19 38.01 26.89
CA ASN A 593 -28.21 38.28 25.88
C ASN A 593 -29.59 37.87 26.43
N PRO A 594 -30.43 38.85 26.85
CA PRO A 594 -31.66 38.58 27.58
C PRO A 594 -32.68 37.81 26.73
N ILE A 595 -32.75 38.06 25.42
CA ILE A 595 -33.71 37.40 24.53
C ILE A 595 -33.40 35.90 24.42
N THR A 596 -32.14 35.54 24.18
CA THR A 596 -31.73 34.12 24.09
C THR A 596 -31.90 33.41 25.41
N THR A 597 -31.61 34.08 26.53
CA THR A 597 -31.77 33.50 27.86
C THR A 597 -33.25 33.21 28.14
N VAL A 598 -34.17 34.15 27.85
CA VAL A 598 -35.62 33.93 28.01
C VAL A 598 -36.11 32.75 27.14
N LEU A 599 -35.70 32.68 25.87
CA LEU A 599 -36.07 31.56 24.99
C LEU A 599 -35.59 30.20 25.52
N ILE A 600 -34.37 30.16 26.08
CA ILE A 600 -33.81 28.93 26.67
C ILE A 600 -34.55 28.54 27.94
N HIS A 601 -34.97 29.50 28.77
CA HIS A 601 -35.78 29.21 29.96
C HIS A 601 -37.16 28.66 29.58
N ILE A 602 -37.79 29.21 28.54
CA ILE A 602 -39.06 28.69 28.00
C ILE A 602 -38.85 27.25 27.49
N LEU A 603 -37.80 27.01 26.70
CA LEU A 603 -37.48 25.67 26.21
C LEU A 603 -37.20 24.70 27.37
N PHE A 604 -36.42 25.12 28.36
CA PHE A 604 -36.12 24.34 29.55
C PHE A 604 -37.39 23.97 30.31
N LEU A 605 -38.30 24.92 30.53
CA LEU A 605 -39.59 24.68 31.17
C LEU A 605 -40.44 23.67 30.38
N ILE A 606 -40.50 23.79 29.06
CA ILE A 606 -41.19 22.81 28.20
C ILE A 606 -40.57 21.41 28.33
N LEU A 607 -39.24 21.30 28.31
CA LEU A 607 -38.55 20.01 28.42
C LEU A 607 -38.69 19.36 29.80
N VAL A 608 -38.78 20.17 30.87
CA VAL A 608 -39.03 19.68 32.24
C VAL A 608 -40.48 19.21 32.39
N LEU A 609 -41.45 19.94 31.81
CA LEU A 609 -42.87 19.56 31.85
C LEU A 609 -43.18 18.35 30.97
N TYR A 610 -42.43 18.16 29.87
CA TYR A 610 -42.59 17.07 28.92
C TYR A 610 -41.25 16.38 28.64
N PRO A 611 -40.75 15.55 29.57
CA PRO A 611 -39.46 14.88 29.42
C PRO A 611 -39.39 13.95 28.19
N GLU A 612 -40.55 13.50 27.69
CA GLU A 612 -40.66 12.72 26.45
C GLU A 612 -40.14 13.48 25.21
N LEU A 613 -40.12 14.82 25.24
CA LEU A 613 -39.63 15.67 24.16
C LEU A 613 -38.11 15.84 24.15
N ILE A 614 -37.38 15.41 25.20
CA ILE A 614 -35.92 15.62 25.29
C ILE A 614 -35.18 14.91 24.14
N LEU A 615 -35.40 13.61 23.94
CA LEU A 615 -34.70 12.88 22.88
C LEU A 615 -35.12 13.32 21.47
N PRO A 616 -36.43 13.51 21.15
CA PRO A 616 -36.86 14.06 19.87
C PRO A 616 -36.23 15.41 19.54
N THR A 617 -36.19 16.33 20.51
CA THR A 617 -35.61 17.67 20.30
C THR A 617 -34.11 17.59 20.05
N VAL A 618 -33.36 16.77 20.81
CA VAL A 618 -31.93 16.54 20.55
C VAL A 618 -31.69 15.99 19.14
N CYS A 619 -32.45 14.97 18.72
CA CYS A 619 -32.34 14.40 17.37
C CYS A 619 -32.67 15.43 16.28
N LEU A 620 -33.69 16.27 16.49
CA LEU A 620 -34.05 17.35 15.56
C LEU A 620 -32.95 18.42 15.48
N TYR A 621 -32.35 18.81 16.61
CA TYR A 621 -31.21 19.73 16.61
C TYR A 621 -30.02 19.17 15.83
N LEU A 622 -29.68 17.90 16.02
CA LEU A 622 -28.60 17.25 15.26
C LEU A 622 -28.90 17.23 13.75
N PHE A 623 -30.15 16.99 13.36
CA PHE A 623 -30.59 17.08 11.97
C PHE A 623 -30.40 18.50 11.41
N LEU A 624 -30.88 19.54 12.11
CA LEU A 624 -30.77 20.93 11.68
C LEU A 624 -29.31 21.39 11.57
N ILE A 625 -28.47 21.04 12.56
CA ILE A 625 -27.02 21.32 12.52
C ILE A 625 -26.37 20.61 11.33
N GLY A 626 -26.74 19.35 11.08
CA GLY A 626 -26.26 18.60 9.92
C GLY A 626 -26.62 19.30 8.60
N VAL A 627 -27.88 19.68 8.41
CA VAL A 627 -28.33 20.42 7.21
C VAL A 627 -27.64 21.78 7.08
N TRP A 628 -27.43 22.49 8.19
CA TRP A 628 -26.70 23.76 8.22
C TRP A 628 -25.24 23.58 7.76
N HIS A 629 -24.53 22.60 8.35
CA HIS A 629 -23.14 22.31 7.99
C HIS A 629 -22.94 21.85 6.56
N TYR A 630 -23.96 21.31 5.88
CA TYR A 630 -23.88 20.96 4.47
C TYR A 630 -23.44 22.14 3.58
N ARG A 631 -23.78 23.37 3.99
CA ARG A 631 -23.42 24.60 3.28
C ARG A 631 -21.93 24.93 3.34
N TRP A 632 -21.25 24.55 4.44
CA TRP A 632 -19.82 24.72 4.66
C TRP A 632 -19.03 23.41 4.53
N ARG A 633 -19.58 22.41 3.85
CA ARG A 633 -18.91 21.12 3.68
C ARG A 633 -17.55 21.29 2.98
N PRO A 634 -16.53 20.50 3.37
CA PRO A 634 -15.27 20.43 2.61
C PRO A 634 -15.55 20.01 1.16
N ARG A 635 -14.96 20.71 0.19
CA ARG A 635 -15.13 20.39 -1.25
C ARG A 635 -13.92 19.71 -1.87
N HIS A 636 -12.78 19.79 -1.21
CA HIS A 636 -11.52 19.19 -1.65
C HIS A 636 -11.16 18.00 -0.75
N PRO A 637 -10.45 16.99 -1.27
CA PRO A 637 -9.99 15.87 -0.47
C PRO A 637 -9.03 16.34 0.64
N PRO A 638 -8.93 15.59 1.75
CA PRO A 638 -7.93 15.85 2.77
C PRO A 638 -6.52 15.70 2.19
N HIS A 639 -5.59 16.50 2.69
CA HIS A 639 -4.17 16.44 2.36
C HIS A 639 -3.35 16.44 3.65
N MET A 640 -2.05 16.26 3.50
CA MET A 640 -1.10 16.20 4.60
C MET A 640 -0.93 17.56 5.26
N ASP A 641 -1.12 17.64 6.58
CA ASP A 641 -1.08 18.90 7.35
C ASP A 641 0.10 18.90 8.32
N THR A 642 1.05 19.82 8.07
CA THR A 642 2.27 19.99 8.87
C THR A 642 2.00 20.48 10.28
N ARG A 643 0.98 21.33 10.47
CA ARG A 643 0.61 21.91 11.76
C ARG A 643 -0.08 20.88 12.63
N LEU A 644 -1.01 20.12 12.04
CA LEU A 644 -1.67 19.00 12.72
C LEU A 644 -0.65 17.97 13.20
N SER A 645 0.41 17.75 12.43
CA SER A 645 1.49 16.80 12.72
C SER A 645 2.56 17.35 13.68
N CYS A 646 2.40 18.59 14.17
CA CYS A 646 3.39 19.35 14.95
C CYS A 646 4.79 19.37 14.33
N ALA A 647 4.86 19.28 13.01
CA ALA A 647 6.12 19.05 12.32
C ALA A 647 6.85 20.37 11.99
N ASP A 648 6.12 21.48 11.85
CA ASP A 648 6.69 22.84 11.69
C ASP A 648 7.37 23.37 12.96
N ASN A 649 6.93 22.90 14.13
CA ASN A 649 7.42 23.34 15.45
C ASN A 649 8.26 22.26 16.16
N ALA A 650 8.65 21.20 15.46
CA ALA A 650 9.41 20.09 16.04
C ALA A 650 10.82 20.56 16.39
N HIS A 651 11.26 20.27 17.61
CA HIS A 651 12.63 20.56 18.03
C HIS A 651 13.59 19.56 17.35
N PRO A 652 14.82 19.96 16.94
CA PRO A 652 15.79 19.04 16.34
C PRO A 652 16.01 17.75 17.15
N ASP A 653 16.11 17.85 18.48
CA ASP A 653 16.25 16.68 19.36
C ASP A 653 15.05 15.72 19.35
N GLU A 654 13.84 16.20 19.00
CA GLU A 654 12.65 15.36 18.86
C GLU A 654 12.66 14.61 17.52
N LEU A 655 13.23 15.23 16.49
CA LEU A 655 13.40 14.62 15.18
C LEU A 655 14.53 13.58 15.22
N ASP A 656 15.65 13.93 15.87
CA ASP A 656 16.76 13.00 16.09
C ASP A 656 16.32 11.73 16.84
N GLU A 657 15.43 11.87 17.83
CA GLU A 657 14.80 10.73 18.52
C GLU A 657 13.92 9.87 17.60
N GLU A 658 13.16 10.47 16.68
CA GLU A 658 12.29 9.73 15.74
C GLU A 658 13.09 8.98 14.66
N PHE A 659 14.32 9.41 14.36
CA PHE A 659 15.22 8.78 13.40
C PHE A 659 16.27 7.86 14.04
N ASP A 660 16.35 7.80 15.36
CA ASP A 660 17.27 6.91 16.07
C ASP A 660 16.91 5.43 15.83
N SER A 661 17.94 4.58 15.76
CA SER A 661 17.75 3.15 15.56
C SER A 661 17.24 2.48 16.83
N PHE A 662 16.73 1.25 16.70
CA PHE A 662 16.48 0.38 17.83
C PHE A 662 17.36 -0.88 17.73
N PRO A 663 18.27 -1.15 18.68
CA PRO A 663 18.59 -0.36 19.88
C PRO A 663 19.21 1.02 19.55
N THR A 664 19.11 1.94 20.52
CA THR A 664 19.57 3.35 20.37
C THR A 664 21.05 3.42 20.02
N SER A 665 21.37 4.34 19.12
CA SER A 665 22.76 4.68 18.76
C SER A 665 23.35 5.77 19.66
N CYS A 666 22.52 6.38 20.53
CA CYS A 666 22.91 7.52 21.35
C CYS A 666 23.64 7.12 22.64
N PRO A 667 24.51 8.00 23.18
CA PRO A 667 25.12 7.84 24.51
C PRO A 667 24.08 7.73 25.64
N PRO A 668 24.41 7.03 26.75
CA PRO A 668 23.48 6.77 27.85
C PRO A 668 22.94 8.04 28.53
N ASP A 669 23.70 9.13 28.55
CA ASP A 669 23.27 10.40 29.15
C ASP A 669 22.13 11.06 28.35
N ILE A 670 22.20 10.98 27.02
CA ILE A 670 21.12 11.47 26.13
C ILE A 670 19.86 10.62 26.33
N VAL A 671 20.03 9.30 26.46
CA VAL A 671 18.92 8.38 26.74
C VAL A 671 18.26 8.70 28.08
N ARG A 672 19.05 8.97 29.12
CA ARG A 672 18.55 9.37 30.45
C ARG A 672 17.76 10.67 30.38
N MET A 673 18.29 11.69 29.69
CA MET A 673 17.60 12.95 29.47
C MET A 673 16.28 12.76 28.70
N ARG A 674 16.27 11.97 27.63
CA ARG A 674 15.06 11.62 26.86
C ARG A 674 14.03 10.90 27.72
N TYR A 675 14.48 9.97 28.56
CA TYR A 675 13.61 9.23 29.49
C TYR A 675 12.97 10.14 30.55
N ASP A 676 13.73 11.05 31.16
CA ASP A 676 13.18 11.99 32.15
C ASP A 676 12.18 12.96 31.51
N ARG A 677 12.48 13.44 30.29
CA ARG A 677 11.57 14.23 29.46
C ARG A 677 10.28 13.46 29.14
N LEU A 678 10.42 12.19 28.72
CA LEU A 678 9.30 11.28 28.48
C LEU A 678 8.44 11.14 29.73
N ARG A 679 9.03 10.94 30.91
CA ARG A 679 8.29 10.76 32.17
C ARG A 679 7.49 12.00 32.56
N SER A 680 8.05 13.20 32.38
CA SER A 680 7.35 14.47 32.62
C SER A 680 6.12 14.64 31.72
N ILE A 681 6.25 14.27 30.45
CA ILE A 681 5.17 14.41 29.47
C ILE A 681 4.16 13.27 29.57
N ALA A 682 4.61 12.05 29.84
CA ALA A 682 3.77 10.91 30.14
C ALA A 682 2.84 11.24 31.31
N GLY A 683 3.31 11.92 32.37
CA GLY A 683 2.44 12.39 33.46
C GLY A 683 1.33 13.36 33.00
N ARG A 684 1.57 14.17 31.97
CA ARG A 684 0.55 15.07 31.37
C ARG A 684 -0.41 14.34 30.42
N ILE A 685 0.05 13.27 29.77
CA ILE A 685 -0.71 12.45 28.82
C ILE A 685 -1.44 11.28 29.50
N GLN A 686 -1.02 10.87 30.70
CA GLN A 686 -1.51 9.72 31.48
C GLN A 686 -3.04 9.73 31.68
N THR A 687 -3.69 10.87 31.48
CA THR A 687 -5.14 11.04 31.60
C THR A 687 -5.91 10.75 30.31
N VAL A 688 -5.33 10.87 29.10
CA VAL A 688 -6.04 10.61 27.83
C VAL A 688 -5.10 10.23 26.68
N VAL A 689 -5.36 9.08 26.05
CA VAL A 689 -4.54 8.51 24.95
C VAL A 689 -5.19 8.76 23.58
N GLY A 690 -4.38 8.74 22.51
CA GLY A 690 -4.76 9.07 21.12
C GLY A 690 -5.95 8.31 20.51
N ASP A 691 -6.31 7.16 21.08
CA ASP A 691 -7.56 6.47 20.72
C ASP A 691 -8.79 7.31 21.06
N LEU A 692 -8.79 8.04 22.19
CA LEU A 692 -9.88 8.94 22.55
C LEU A 692 -9.96 10.11 21.57
N ALA A 693 -8.81 10.64 21.12
CA ALA A 693 -8.77 11.67 20.07
C ALA A 693 -9.46 11.19 18.81
N THR A 694 -9.11 9.97 18.39
CA THR A 694 -9.65 9.35 17.17
C THR A 694 -11.14 9.08 17.29
N GLN A 695 -11.62 8.58 18.44
CA GLN A 695 -13.07 8.44 18.67
C GLN A 695 -13.77 9.81 18.70
N GLY A 696 -13.21 10.81 19.37
CA GLY A 696 -13.77 12.16 19.44
C GLY A 696 -13.88 12.83 18.07
N GLU A 697 -12.87 12.69 17.22
CA GLU A 697 -12.89 13.21 15.84
C GLU A 697 -13.92 12.48 14.96
N ARG A 698 -14.11 11.18 15.17
CA ARG A 698 -15.18 10.41 14.50
C ARG A 698 -16.57 10.89 14.92
N LEU A 699 -16.75 11.26 16.18
CA LEU A 699 -18.00 11.86 16.66
C LEU A 699 -18.26 13.20 15.98
N GLN A 700 -17.23 14.04 15.88
CA GLN A 700 -17.32 15.30 15.14
C GLN A 700 -17.57 15.08 13.65
N SER A 701 -17.02 14.00 13.08
CA SER A 701 -17.13 13.78 11.64
C SER A 701 -18.54 13.43 11.18
N LEU A 702 -19.40 12.91 12.08
CA LEU A 702 -20.83 12.68 11.85
C LEU A 702 -21.55 13.88 11.25
N LEU A 703 -21.26 15.09 11.72
CA LEU A 703 -21.91 16.33 11.28
C LEU A 703 -21.01 17.21 10.39
N SER A 704 -19.81 16.74 10.07
CA SER A 704 -18.81 17.54 9.33
C SER A 704 -18.93 17.45 7.81
N TRP A 705 -19.72 16.50 7.28
CA TRP A 705 -19.81 16.18 5.86
C TRP A 705 -18.47 15.80 5.18
N ARG A 706 -17.46 15.39 5.97
CA ARG A 706 -16.19 14.84 5.43
C ARG A 706 -16.38 13.53 4.68
N ASP A 707 -17.32 12.71 5.14
CA ASP A 707 -17.87 11.59 4.38
C ASP A 707 -19.33 11.96 4.05
N PRO A 708 -19.60 12.42 2.82
CA PRO A 708 -20.93 12.88 2.44
C PRO A 708 -22.02 11.82 2.62
N ARG A 709 -21.66 10.54 2.43
CA ARG A 709 -22.58 9.40 2.50
C ARG A 709 -22.92 9.06 3.94
N ALA A 710 -21.90 8.94 4.78
CA ALA A 710 -22.09 8.65 6.19
C ALA A 710 -22.87 9.78 6.87
N THR A 711 -22.48 11.05 6.67
CA THR A 711 -23.21 12.17 7.25
C THR A 711 -24.66 12.21 6.76
N ALA A 712 -24.93 11.96 5.47
CA ALA A 712 -26.31 11.90 4.97
C ALA A 712 -27.13 10.79 5.66
N LEU A 713 -26.58 9.57 5.77
CA LEU A 713 -27.23 8.47 6.50
C LEU A 713 -27.52 8.84 7.97
N PHE A 714 -26.57 9.50 8.63
CA PHE A 714 -26.73 9.93 10.01
C PHE A 714 -27.80 11.02 10.17
N VAL A 715 -27.80 12.04 9.30
CA VAL A 715 -28.80 13.12 9.32
C VAL A 715 -30.21 12.57 9.05
N ILE A 716 -30.36 11.65 8.09
CA ILE A 716 -31.63 10.95 7.85
C ILE A 716 -32.04 10.13 9.08
N PHE A 717 -31.10 9.40 9.69
CA PHE A 717 -31.35 8.67 10.92
C PHE A 717 -31.83 9.59 12.06
N CYS A 718 -31.20 10.76 12.25
CA CYS A 718 -31.62 11.74 13.23
C CYS A 718 -33.06 12.24 12.98
N LEU A 719 -33.44 12.48 11.72
CA LEU A 719 -34.79 12.88 11.38
C LEU A 719 -35.81 11.78 11.68
N VAL A 720 -35.54 10.54 11.24
CA VAL A 720 -36.42 9.39 11.50
C VAL A 720 -36.52 9.10 12.99
N ALA A 721 -35.41 9.15 13.72
CA ALA A 721 -35.38 8.97 15.16
C ALA A 721 -36.19 10.06 15.88
N ALA A 722 -36.11 11.33 15.43
CA ALA A 722 -36.92 12.40 15.99
C ALA A 722 -38.42 12.14 15.82
N ILE A 723 -38.85 11.68 14.62
CA ILE A 723 -40.26 11.35 14.34
C ILE A 723 -40.72 10.15 15.18
N VAL A 724 -39.94 9.06 15.20
CA VAL A 724 -40.29 7.83 15.93
C VAL A 724 -40.37 8.09 17.44
N LEU A 725 -39.39 8.81 18.01
CA LEU A 725 -39.36 9.13 19.43
C LEU A 725 -40.43 10.15 19.83
N TYR A 726 -40.91 10.97 18.89
CA TYR A 726 -42.03 11.88 19.13
C TYR A 726 -43.37 11.13 19.23
N VAL A 727 -43.55 10.09 18.41
CA VAL A 727 -44.79 9.29 18.38
C VAL A 727 -44.79 8.17 19.43
N THR A 728 -43.61 7.66 19.79
CA THR A 728 -43.47 6.50 20.69
C THR A 728 -43.16 6.96 22.12
N PRO A 729 -43.95 6.56 23.13
CA PRO A 729 -43.65 6.88 24.52
C PRO A 729 -42.26 6.34 24.94
N PHE A 730 -41.51 7.13 25.70
CA PHE A 730 -40.17 6.77 26.16
C PHE A 730 -40.13 5.42 26.90
N GLN A 731 -41.20 5.10 27.63
CA GLN A 731 -41.36 3.84 28.36
C GLN A 731 -41.24 2.61 27.45
N VAL A 732 -41.85 2.67 26.26
CA VAL A 732 -41.81 1.57 25.28
C VAL A 732 -40.38 1.40 24.75
N VAL A 733 -39.70 2.50 24.44
CA VAL A 733 -38.30 2.47 23.97
C VAL A 733 -37.38 1.91 25.05
N ALA A 734 -37.53 2.34 26.30
CA ALA A 734 -36.76 1.85 27.43
C ALA A 734 -36.99 0.35 27.68
N LEU A 735 -38.25 -0.11 27.59
CA LEU A 735 -38.61 -1.51 27.75
C LEU A 735 -38.01 -2.39 26.64
N LEU A 736 -38.16 -2.00 25.37
CA LEU A 736 -37.57 -2.72 24.23
C LEU A 736 -36.04 -2.75 24.31
N THR A 737 -35.41 -1.63 24.65
CA THR A 737 -33.96 -1.53 24.83
C THR A 737 -33.49 -2.40 25.99
N GLY A 738 -34.23 -2.39 27.11
CA GLY A 738 -33.97 -3.23 28.28
C GLY A 738 -34.00 -4.72 27.92
N PHE A 739 -35.05 -5.20 27.26
CA PHE A 739 -35.14 -6.58 26.79
C PHE A 739 -34.03 -6.93 25.80
N TYR A 740 -33.68 -6.01 24.89
CA TYR A 740 -32.58 -6.23 23.96
C TYR A 740 -31.24 -6.37 24.68
N VAL A 741 -30.91 -5.51 25.64
CA VAL A 741 -29.64 -5.54 26.39
C VAL A 741 -29.57 -6.76 27.33
N LEU A 742 -30.67 -7.07 28.02
CA LEU A 742 -30.78 -8.19 28.95
C LEU A 742 -30.96 -9.55 28.25
N ARG A 743 -31.01 -9.58 26.90
CA ARG A 743 -31.13 -10.84 26.16
C ARG A 743 -30.04 -11.84 26.55
N HIS A 744 -30.44 -13.10 26.66
CA HIS A 744 -29.57 -14.19 27.06
C HIS A 744 -28.29 -14.23 26.19
N PRO A 745 -27.11 -14.55 26.75
CA PRO A 745 -25.85 -14.56 26.01
C PRO A 745 -25.86 -15.39 24.71
N LYS A 746 -26.65 -16.46 24.64
CA LYS A 746 -26.86 -17.25 23.40
C LYS A 746 -27.46 -16.44 22.24
N PHE A 747 -28.25 -15.40 22.52
CA PHE A 747 -28.82 -14.48 21.53
C PHE A 747 -27.97 -13.21 21.32
N ARG A 748 -26.81 -13.11 21.97
CA ARG A 748 -25.85 -12.03 21.73
C ARG A 748 -24.97 -12.42 20.55
N TYR A 749 -25.14 -11.72 19.44
CA TYR A 749 -24.23 -11.82 18.30
C TYR A 749 -22.81 -11.44 18.73
N LYS A 750 -21.82 -12.28 18.36
CA LYS A 750 -20.38 -12.04 18.62
C LYS A 750 -19.78 -10.95 17.71
N LEU A 751 -20.57 -10.40 16.80
CA LEU A 751 -20.15 -9.36 15.86
C LEU A 751 -20.49 -7.97 16.42
N PRO A 752 -19.68 -6.95 16.07
CA PRO A 752 -19.96 -5.57 16.45
C PRO A 752 -21.33 -5.09 15.93
N LEU A 753 -22.01 -4.29 16.76
CA LEU A 753 -23.31 -3.68 16.45
C LEU A 753 -23.20 -2.73 15.25
N VAL A 754 -24.31 -2.56 14.52
CA VAL A 754 -24.40 -1.69 13.34
C VAL A 754 -23.90 -0.25 13.62
N PRO A 755 -24.30 0.43 14.71
CA PRO A 755 -23.79 1.78 15.00
C PRO A 755 -22.28 1.81 15.23
N LEU A 756 -21.72 0.77 15.85
CA LEU A 756 -20.28 0.67 16.07
C LEU A 756 -19.51 0.44 14.76
N ASN A 757 -20.08 -0.34 13.83
CA ASN A 757 -19.52 -0.55 12.49
C ASN A 757 -19.51 0.75 11.70
N PHE A 758 -20.65 1.45 11.69
CA PHE A 758 -20.80 2.75 11.07
C PHE A 758 -19.78 3.74 11.63
N PHE A 759 -19.62 3.81 12.95
CA PHE A 759 -18.71 4.73 13.61
C PHE A 759 -17.24 4.46 13.27
N ARG A 760 -16.82 3.19 13.25
CA ARG A 760 -15.44 2.80 12.94
C ARG A 760 -15.01 3.15 11.51
N ARG A 761 -15.97 3.34 10.61
CA ARG A 761 -15.79 3.68 9.20
C ARG A 761 -15.63 5.17 8.93
N LEU A 762 -15.97 6.00 9.92
CA LEU A 762 -15.89 7.45 9.78
C LEU A 762 -14.44 7.94 9.70
N PRO A 763 -14.17 8.97 8.87
CA PRO A 763 -12.84 9.54 8.74
C PRO A 763 -12.41 10.25 10.03
N ALA A 764 -11.11 10.20 10.31
CA ALA A 764 -10.46 10.90 11.41
C ALA A 764 -9.35 11.83 10.88
N ARG A 765 -8.88 12.79 11.67
CA ARG A 765 -7.82 13.71 11.23
C ARG A 765 -6.45 13.02 11.17
N THR A 766 -6.31 11.81 11.70
CA THR A 766 -5.11 10.95 11.51
C THR A 766 -4.69 10.86 10.05
N ASP A 767 -5.64 10.87 9.13
CA ASP A 767 -5.39 10.71 7.69
C ASP A 767 -4.54 11.85 7.09
N CYS A 768 -4.49 12.99 7.78
CA CYS A 768 -3.71 14.17 7.42
C CYS A 768 -2.36 14.25 8.15
N MET A 769 -1.98 13.22 8.94
CA MET A 769 -0.75 13.25 9.73
C MET A 769 0.46 12.67 8.99
N LEU A 770 1.61 13.35 9.15
CA LEU A 770 2.93 13.00 8.61
C LEU A 770 3.57 11.80 9.32
#